data_AF-A0A971H7M7-F1
#
_entry.id   AF-A0A971H7M7-F1
#
_cell.length_a   1.000
_cell.length_b   1.000
_cell.length_c   1.000
_cell.angle_alpha   90.00
_cell.angle_beta   90.00
_cell.angle_gamma   90.00
#
_symmetry.space_group_name_H-M   'P 1'
#
loop_
_entity.id
_entity.type
_entity.pdbx_description
1 polymer ?
#
loop_
_entity_poly.entity_id
_entity_poly.type
_entity_poly.pdbx_seq_one_letter_code
_entity_poly.pdbx_strand_id
1 'polypeptide(L)'
;MNLTRTMLLIGILMISILFLMAGCNDTPTRETFGSISVSSSITDLKARVITCDEQDAAVTSYTLTGTGPGGATLAAITSSTGMFAVGNLTAGSWTFTVIGKNASGDTLLSGSTTATVVAGEIIQISIPLLPSEGTADVTLTFTWPDDVTVDSLSGTLTPYPGNTGTETLSFTSYNSGEFTCSLASLDSGFYQLTINADVGIDSPALGTFTEILIVYPGVTMNKMILLGKRQPMFKVANQWGIGGWENVDDGFIWMTAEALKEANTVAFFQGNIEDYDPKYVVSFTLEHPERSEVVVSLLLLEGEDTIDDERSVAERYFGPYNLFNQYPEVTGYAFPSHPVVMDITDWADKLTSDRKLVLWVWSYDADFYLRDFSLEVYDGYADDPVQTLLADVDENPYGEITKELSLATLVDPDTTAKATLKKQNPISRALQTRTISDSEFLRLKEQVGVRNLAKQYNTIIDGHGTGLIPPTPQQWEHMRPTLKTVELKDALILPSPSYSNEVDLSEDPAFPPVGDQGRLGSCVAFASTYYTRTFQEAKEHGWNLSTTGWDAVNGRPDANLDKIISPAFVYNVANGGYDAGLYYDDAYRLLEDTGASTWALMPYDGDDENDVDSYSIWPVEDAWREALLYRASSNDTVGGVNYYLSVYSDSEIEVIRRLIDAGIPVTISIDANEYADLYSNDVWDENNYVPNGTNHANTIVGYRL
;
A
#
# COMPACT_ATOMS: atom_id res chain seq x y z
N MET A 1 23.72 -50.35 11.84
CA MET A 1 24.68 -50.43 12.96
C MET A 1 25.03 -49.00 13.35
N ASN A 2 24.50 -48.56 14.50
CA ASN A 2 24.87 -47.45 15.38
C ASN A 2 25.52 -46.16 14.85
N LEU A 3 24.90 -45.06 15.29
CA LEU A 3 25.49 -43.80 15.78
C LEU A 3 26.63 -43.20 14.96
N THR A 4 26.34 -42.14 14.23
CA THR A 4 26.99 -40.82 14.40
C THR A 4 26.41 -39.81 13.41
N ARG A 5 25.56 -38.89 13.91
CA ARG A 5 25.44 -37.46 13.56
C ARG A 5 24.04 -36.93 13.87
N THR A 6 23.80 -36.82 15.16
CA THR A 6 23.00 -35.74 15.75
C THR A 6 23.88 -34.47 15.73
N MET A 7 23.27 -33.29 15.57
CA MET A 7 23.85 -31.93 15.48
C MET A 7 24.04 -31.36 14.07
N LEU A 8 22.97 -30.80 13.50
CA LEU A 8 22.95 -29.41 13.00
C LEU A 8 21.50 -28.90 12.82
N LEU A 9 20.62 -29.15 13.80
CA LEU A 9 19.50 -28.29 14.11
C LEU A 9 19.91 -27.56 15.40
N ILE A 10 20.20 -26.27 15.31
CA ILE A 10 20.19 -25.22 16.35
C ILE A 10 20.92 -24.03 15.71
N GLY A 11 20.14 -23.05 15.28
CA GLY A 11 20.60 -21.77 14.80
C GLY A 11 19.38 -20.91 14.54
N ILE A 12 19.10 -19.98 15.46
CA ILE A 12 18.03 -18.96 15.41
C ILE A 12 16.68 -19.43 15.98
N LEU A 13 16.71 -19.85 17.24
CA LEU A 13 15.60 -19.69 18.18
C LEU A 13 16.20 -19.43 19.57
N MET A 14 16.49 -18.16 19.88
CA MET A 14 16.69 -17.61 21.24
C MET A 14 17.32 -16.20 21.15
N ILE A 15 16.51 -15.16 20.96
CA ILE A 15 16.70 -13.85 21.62
C ILE A 15 15.32 -13.40 22.11
N SER A 16 14.73 -14.26 22.93
CA SER A 16 13.62 -13.93 23.82
C SER A 16 13.84 -14.82 25.04
N ILE A 17 14.01 -14.18 26.19
CA ILE A 17 14.23 -14.78 27.52
C ILE A 17 15.69 -15.20 27.79
N LEU A 18 16.45 -14.26 28.36
CA LEU A 18 17.68 -14.57 29.10
C LEU A 18 17.59 -13.98 30.51
N PHE A 19 16.66 -14.50 31.32
CA PHE A 19 16.74 -14.44 32.78
C PHE A 19 16.02 -15.65 33.37
N LEU A 20 16.79 -16.67 33.73
CA LEU A 20 16.67 -17.48 34.95
C LEU A 20 17.53 -18.75 34.77
N MET A 21 18.64 -18.82 35.50
CA MET A 21 18.86 -19.83 36.53
C MET A 21 20.34 -19.91 36.93
N ALA A 22 20.64 -19.43 38.13
CA ALA A 22 21.67 -20.00 38.97
C ALA A 22 21.20 -19.95 40.44
N GLY A 23 20.87 -21.12 40.99
CA GLY A 23 21.01 -21.44 42.42
C GLY A 23 19.82 -21.18 43.34
N CYS A 24 19.25 -22.26 43.89
CA CYS A 24 18.32 -22.26 45.02
C CYS A 24 18.81 -21.46 46.24
N ASN A 25 18.03 -20.47 46.70
CA ASN A 25 17.32 -20.45 47.99
C ASN A 25 16.76 -19.05 48.26
N ASP A 26 15.47 -19.01 48.63
CA ASP A 26 14.76 -18.03 49.45
C ASP A 26 14.66 -16.54 49.04
N THR A 27 13.42 -16.04 49.21
CA THR A 27 12.84 -14.69 49.05
C THR A 27 12.49 -14.21 47.62
N PRO A 28 11.25 -13.70 47.40
CA PRO A 28 10.92 -13.04 46.15
C PRO A 28 11.75 -11.76 46.07
N THR A 29 12.78 -11.76 45.22
CA THR A 29 13.49 -10.54 44.87
C THR A 29 12.48 -9.66 44.15
N ARG A 30 11.99 -8.64 44.84
CA ARG A 30 11.17 -7.57 44.27
C ARG A 30 11.93 -7.05 43.05
N GLU A 31 11.37 -7.13 41.86
CA GLU A 31 12.03 -6.61 40.67
C GLU A 31 12.41 -5.14 40.93
N THR A 32 13.66 -4.78 40.65
CA THR A 32 14.20 -3.43 40.89
C THR A 32 14.41 -2.63 39.60
N PHE A 33 14.10 -3.25 38.45
CA PHE A 33 14.37 -2.70 37.12
C PHE A 33 13.11 -2.79 36.23
N GLY A 34 12.91 -1.80 35.37
CA GLY A 34 11.86 -1.74 34.37
C GLY A 34 12.42 -1.44 32.98
N SER A 35 11.53 -1.32 31.99
CA SER A 35 11.88 -1.03 30.60
C SER A 35 11.06 0.14 30.05
N ILE A 36 11.57 0.76 28.99
CA ILE A 36 10.86 1.81 28.26
C ILE A 36 10.93 1.57 26.75
N SER A 37 9.95 2.15 26.06
CA SER A 37 10.01 2.39 24.62
C SER A 37 9.77 3.87 24.36
N VAL A 38 10.62 4.45 23.52
CA VAL A 38 10.65 5.89 23.22
C VAL A 38 10.29 6.07 21.75
N SER A 39 9.31 6.91 21.48
CA SER A 39 9.14 7.55 20.18
C SER A 39 9.57 9.01 20.27
N SER A 40 10.18 9.52 19.20
CA SER A 40 10.50 10.94 19.08
C SER A 40 9.91 11.47 17.77
N SER A 41 9.22 12.59 17.87
CA SER A 41 8.63 13.28 16.73
C SER A 41 8.98 14.76 16.81
N ILE A 42 9.13 15.41 15.65
CA ILE A 42 8.98 16.86 15.59
C ILE A 42 7.54 17.14 16.05
N THR A 43 7.37 18.07 17.00
CA THR A 43 6.07 18.42 17.59
C THR A 43 4.92 18.35 16.57
N ASP A 44 3.78 17.74 16.93
CA ASP A 44 2.58 17.61 16.07
C ASP A 44 2.12 18.97 15.53
N LEU A 45 2.69 19.38 14.40
CA LEU A 45 2.32 20.61 13.70
C LEU A 45 1.22 20.26 12.72
N LYS A 46 -0.03 20.61 13.06
CA LYS A 46 -1.21 20.49 12.20
C LYS A 46 -1.22 21.46 11.00
N ALA A 47 -0.09 22.12 10.70
CA ALA A 47 0.00 23.20 9.72
C ALA A 47 1.14 22.92 8.75
N ARG A 48 1.02 23.31 7.48
CA ARG A 48 2.01 22.92 6.47
C ARG A 48 3.35 23.59 6.79
N VAL A 49 4.41 22.81 6.59
CA VAL A 49 5.74 23.13 7.11
C VAL A 49 6.70 23.48 5.98
N ILE A 50 7.31 24.65 6.05
CA ILE A 50 8.44 25.04 5.22
C ILE A 50 9.72 24.69 5.98
N THR A 51 10.53 23.84 5.39
CA THR A 51 11.84 23.45 5.93
C THR A 51 12.92 23.54 4.86
N CYS A 52 14.19 23.48 5.27
CA CYS A 52 15.32 23.56 4.34
C CYS A 52 15.35 22.32 3.43
N ASP A 53 16.00 22.44 2.27
CA ASP A 53 16.15 21.30 1.35
C ASP A 53 16.95 20.15 2.00
N GLU A 54 16.61 18.92 1.58
CA GLU A 54 16.85 17.68 2.33
C GLU A 54 18.32 17.39 2.66
N GLN A 55 19.29 17.88 1.90
CA GLN A 55 20.68 17.44 2.08
C GLN A 55 21.35 17.97 3.36
N ASP A 56 21.02 19.19 3.81
CA ASP A 56 21.70 19.83 4.96
C ASP A 56 20.85 19.83 6.24
N ALA A 57 19.52 19.63 6.12
CA ALA A 57 18.56 19.68 7.21
C ALA A 57 17.80 18.37 7.46
N ALA A 58 18.02 17.30 6.68
CA ALA A 58 17.45 16.00 7.01
C ALA A 58 18.11 15.42 8.27
N VAL A 59 17.28 15.02 9.23
CA VAL A 59 17.74 14.28 10.39
C VAL A 59 18.01 12.84 9.97
N THR A 60 19.28 12.46 9.91
CA THR A 60 19.72 11.13 9.50
C THR A 60 19.99 10.20 10.68
N SER A 61 20.05 10.74 11.90
CA SER A 61 20.26 9.94 13.10
C SER A 61 19.72 10.62 14.35
N TYR A 62 19.28 9.80 15.30
CA TYR A 62 18.80 10.20 16.62
C TYR A 62 19.67 9.54 17.68
N THR A 63 20.00 10.28 18.74
CA THR A 63 20.74 9.75 19.89
C THR A 63 19.94 9.94 21.17
N LEU A 64 19.60 8.84 21.82
CA LEU A 64 18.95 8.81 23.14
C LEU A 64 19.99 8.70 24.26
N THR A 65 19.81 9.50 25.30
CA THR A 65 20.53 9.44 26.58
C THR A 65 19.55 9.55 27.73
N GLY A 66 19.98 9.20 28.95
CA GLY A 66 19.12 9.37 30.11
C GLY A 66 19.86 9.41 31.44
N THR A 67 19.25 10.09 32.41
CA THR A 67 19.72 10.15 33.81
C THR A 67 18.60 9.71 34.74
N GLY A 68 18.94 8.85 35.70
CA GLY A 68 17.97 8.13 36.53
C GLY A 68 18.27 8.23 38.03
N PRO A 69 17.54 7.46 38.85
CA PRO A 69 17.62 7.52 40.30
C PRO A 69 19.05 7.26 40.82
N GLY A 70 19.47 8.01 41.83
CA GLY A 70 20.79 7.84 42.45
C GLY A 70 21.99 8.15 41.54
N GLY A 71 21.78 8.88 40.44
CA GLY A 71 22.83 9.21 39.47
C GLY A 71 23.07 8.10 38.44
N ALA A 72 22.14 7.15 38.29
CA ALA A 72 22.19 6.18 37.20
C ALA A 72 22.20 6.90 35.84
N THR A 73 22.91 6.34 34.86
CA THR A 73 22.98 6.90 33.51
C THR A 73 22.70 5.82 32.48
N LEU A 74 22.04 6.23 31.39
CA LEU A 74 21.87 5.44 30.18
C LEU A 74 22.93 5.90 29.17
N ALA A 75 23.77 4.96 28.73
CA ALA A 75 24.73 5.22 27.67
C ALA A 75 24.01 5.61 26.37
N ALA A 76 24.67 6.41 25.53
CA ALA A 76 24.09 6.88 24.29
C ALA A 76 23.70 5.71 23.36
N ILE A 77 22.44 5.69 22.92
CA ILE A 77 21.92 4.73 21.94
C ILE A 77 21.56 5.53 20.68
N THR A 78 21.89 5.00 19.51
CA THR A 78 21.60 5.65 18.23
C THR A 78 20.50 4.89 17.48
N SER A 79 19.69 5.64 16.73
CA SER A 79 18.61 5.11 15.89
C SER A 79 18.49 5.97 14.64
N SER A 80 18.23 5.37 13.47
CA SER A 80 17.90 6.11 12.25
C SER A 80 16.44 6.56 12.21
N THR A 81 15.56 5.93 13.01
CA THR A 81 14.12 6.18 13.00
C THR A 81 13.64 7.06 14.15
N GLY A 82 14.47 7.30 15.16
CA GLY A 82 14.07 8.02 16.37
C GLY A 82 13.26 7.17 17.35
N MET A 83 13.11 5.87 17.07
CA MET A 83 12.52 4.89 18.00
C MET A 83 13.61 4.15 18.79
N PHE A 84 13.35 3.92 20.08
CA PHE A 84 14.27 3.23 20.99
C PHE A 84 13.53 2.25 21.90
N ALA A 85 14.15 1.10 22.19
CA ALA A 85 13.73 0.16 23.22
C ALA A 85 14.87 -0.04 24.22
N VAL A 86 14.62 0.25 25.50
CA VAL A 86 15.65 0.23 26.55
C VAL A 86 15.16 -0.57 27.76
N GLY A 87 15.89 -1.62 28.11
CA GLY A 87 15.61 -2.46 29.28
C GLY A 87 16.58 -2.22 30.44
N ASN A 88 16.33 -2.91 31.57
CA ASN A 88 17.19 -2.93 32.76
C ASN A 88 17.44 -1.55 33.41
N LEU A 89 16.45 -0.64 33.35
CA LEU A 89 16.54 0.67 33.99
C LEU A 89 16.09 0.60 35.44
N THR A 90 16.87 1.15 36.37
CA THR A 90 16.49 1.18 37.80
C THR A 90 15.13 1.83 37.98
N ALA A 91 14.23 1.18 38.72
CA ALA A 91 12.90 1.72 38.97
C ALA A 91 12.97 3.09 39.68
N GLY A 92 12.19 4.05 39.19
CA GLY A 92 12.14 5.44 39.68
C GLY A 92 12.12 6.46 38.54
N SER A 93 12.27 7.73 38.88
CA SER A 93 12.20 8.84 37.91
C SER A 93 13.46 8.92 37.04
N TRP A 94 13.27 8.92 35.73
CA TRP A 94 14.28 9.10 34.72
C TRP A 94 13.98 10.32 33.86
N THR A 95 15.02 11.06 33.49
CA THR A 95 14.95 12.09 32.45
C THR A 95 15.67 11.58 31.22
N PHE A 96 14.95 11.50 30.10
CA PHE A 96 15.45 11.04 28.81
C PHE A 96 15.60 12.23 27.88
N THR A 97 16.70 12.26 27.14
CA THR A 97 17.01 13.31 26.18
C THR A 97 17.34 12.68 24.83
N VAL A 98 16.68 13.14 23.78
CA VAL A 98 16.92 12.74 22.40
C VAL A 98 17.45 13.94 21.63
N ILE A 99 18.50 13.71 20.84
CA ILE A 99 19.01 14.69 19.88
C ILE A 99 18.94 14.13 18.46
N GLY A 100 18.44 14.92 17.51
CA GLY A 100 18.40 14.59 16.09
C GLY A 100 19.54 15.30 15.35
N LYS A 101 20.26 14.58 14.50
CA LYS A 101 21.45 15.05 13.78
C LYS A 101 21.35 14.84 12.28
N ASN A 102 21.98 15.73 11.52
CA ASN A 102 22.16 15.56 10.08
C ASN A 102 23.33 14.62 9.73
N ALA A 103 23.55 14.40 8.43
CA ALA A 103 24.62 13.54 7.91
C ALA A 103 26.03 14.03 8.29
N SER A 104 26.19 15.35 8.47
CA SER A 104 27.44 15.99 8.92
C SER A 104 27.70 15.81 10.43
N GLY A 105 26.70 15.35 11.19
CA GLY A 105 26.77 15.11 12.62
C GLY A 105 26.36 16.30 13.49
N ASP A 106 25.88 17.39 12.88
CA ASP A 106 25.41 18.59 13.55
C ASP A 106 24.04 18.34 14.19
N THR A 107 23.83 18.88 15.39
CA THR A 107 22.56 18.73 16.11
C THR A 107 21.54 19.73 15.57
N LEU A 108 20.46 19.22 14.97
CA LEU A 108 19.35 20.03 14.47
C LEU A 108 18.21 20.10 15.48
N LEU A 109 17.93 18.98 16.15
CA LEU A 109 16.79 18.80 17.02
C LEU A 109 17.22 18.34 18.40
N SER A 110 16.47 18.76 19.43
CA SER A 110 16.63 18.27 20.79
C SER A 110 15.29 18.23 21.50
N GLY A 111 15.11 17.24 22.37
CA GLY A 111 13.93 17.14 23.24
C GLY A 111 14.26 16.34 24.49
N SER A 112 13.52 16.60 25.56
CA SER A 112 13.70 15.89 26.83
C SER A 112 12.37 15.69 27.54
N THR A 113 12.18 14.51 28.12
CA THR A 113 11.00 14.22 28.97
C THR A 113 11.42 13.52 30.25
N THR A 114 10.58 13.60 31.28
CA THR A 114 10.75 12.83 32.52
C THR A 114 9.67 11.77 32.60
N ALA A 115 10.06 10.53 32.88
CA ALA A 115 9.16 9.40 33.05
C ALA A 115 9.55 8.55 34.26
N THR A 116 8.57 7.92 34.89
CA THR A 116 8.82 7.05 36.05
C THR A 116 8.88 5.61 35.59
N VAL A 117 10.06 5.00 35.62
CA VAL A 117 10.26 3.57 35.31
C VAL A 117 9.70 2.73 36.45
N VAL A 118 8.79 1.81 36.13
CA VAL A 118 8.17 0.88 37.08
C VAL A 118 8.80 -0.51 36.89
N ALA A 119 9.13 -1.16 38.01
CA ALA A 119 9.77 -2.46 37.95
C ALA A 119 8.84 -3.52 37.34
N GLY A 120 9.37 -4.31 36.40
CA GLY A 120 8.62 -5.36 35.68
C GLY A 120 7.66 -4.85 34.59
N GLU A 121 7.58 -3.53 34.36
CA GLU A 121 6.71 -2.95 33.32
C GLU A 121 7.51 -2.37 32.15
N ILE A 122 6.85 -2.29 30.98
CA ILE A 122 7.32 -1.53 29.82
C ILE A 122 6.48 -0.25 29.74
N ILE A 123 7.15 0.90 29.75
CA ILE A 123 6.47 2.20 29.68
C ILE A 123 6.75 2.87 28.34
N GLN A 124 5.67 3.29 27.68
CA GLN A 124 5.72 4.04 26.43
C GLN A 124 5.86 5.54 26.74
N ILE A 125 6.86 6.19 26.14
CA ILE A 125 7.11 7.62 26.31
C ILE A 125 7.34 8.29 24.97
N SER A 126 6.70 9.44 24.76
CA SER A 126 6.94 10.29 23.59
C SER A 126 7.76 11.51 23.99
N ILE A 127 8.77 11.84 23.19
CA ILE A 127 9.65 12.99 23.39
C ILE A 127 9.48 13.96 22.20
N PRO A 128 8.77 15.09 22.38
CA PRO A 128 8.68 16.10 21.35
C PRO A 128 10.04 16.75 21.12
N LEU A 129 10.43 16.88 19.86
CA LEU A 129 11.68 17.50 19.43
C LEU A 129 11.42 18.92 18.94
N LEU A 130 12.32 19.83 19.32
CA LEU A 130 12.35 21.23 18.89
C LEU A 130 13.70 21.53 18.23
N PRO A 131 13.79 22.50 17.30
CA PRO A 131 15.05 23.02 16.82
C PRO A 131 15.97 23.41 17.99
N SER A 132 17.22 22.96 17.94
CA SER A 132 18.22 23.31 18.95
C SER A 132 18.60 24.78 18.85
N GLU A 133 18.99 25.40 19.97
CA GLU A 133 19.36 26.83 20.00
C GLU A 133 20.50 27.16 19.01
N GLY A 134 20.29 28.20 18.20
CA GLY A 134 21.28 28.79 17.32
C GLY A 134 20.62 29.77 16.34
N THR A 135 21.30 30.08 15.25
CA THR A 135 20.78 30.99 14.20
C THR A 135 21.03 30.41 12.82
N ALA A 136 20.27 30.90 11.83
CA ALA A 136 20.37 30.53 10.43
C ALA A 136 20.23 31.75 9.53
N ASP A 137 20.80 31.66 8.32
CA ASP A 137 20.50 32.60 7.25
C ASP A 137 19.40 32.00 6.36
N VAL A 138 18.29 32.72 6.18
CA VAL A 138 17.11 32.26 5.46
C VAL A 138 16.82 33.17 4.28
N THR A 139 16.68 32.60 3.09
CA THR A 139 16.22 33.28 1.88
C THR A 139 14.99 32.57 1.34
N LEU A 140 13.88 33.31 1.21
CA LEU A 140 12.62 32.82 0.66
C LEU A 140 12.34 33.54 -0.66
N THR A 141 12.13 32.78 -1.73
CA THR A 141 11.77 33.30 -3.06
C THR A 141 10.35 32.90 -3.38
N PHE A 142 9.48 33.88 -3.58
CA PHE A 142 8.07 33.71 -3.86
C PHE A 142 7.81 33.85 -5.35
N THR A 143 7.15 32.85 -5.93
CA THR A 143 6.69 32.81 -7.33
C THR A 143 5.18 32.60 -7.37
N TRP A 144 4.55 32.70 -8.53
CA TRP A 144 3.11 32.49 -8.74
C TRP A 144 2.86 31.94 -10.15
N PRO A 145 1.66 31.38 -10.43
CA PRO A 145 1.30 30.90 -11.77
C PRO A 145 1.41 31.98 -12.86
N ASP A 146 1.75 31.56 -14.08
CA ASP A 146 1.98 32.47 -15.23
C ASP A 146 0.73 33.25 -15.66
N ASP A 147 -0.47 32.78 -15.30
CA ASP A 147 -1.75 33.45 -15.55
C ASP A 147 -2.10 34.51 -14.49
N VAL A 148 -1.25 34.68 -13.49
CA VAL A 148 -1.41 35.65 -12.40
C VAL A 148 -0.34 36.73 -12.51
N THR A 149 -0.75 37.99 -12.42
CA THR A 149 0.16 39.12 -12.25
C THR A 149 0.12 39.57 -10.80
N VAL A 150 1.27 39.56 -10.11
CA VAL A 150 1.42 40.07 -8.75
C VAL A 150 2.15 41.41 -8.79
N ASP A 151 1.47 42.46 -8.35
CA ASP A 151 1.99 43.83 -8.32
C ASP A 151 2.93 44.05 -7.11
N SER A 152 2.59 43.46 -5.96
CA SER A 152 3.42 43.53 -4.75
C SER A 152 3.12 42.40 -3.76
N LEU A 153 4.09 42.11 -2.88
CA LEU A 153 3.90 41.25 -1.72
C LEU A 153 4.01 42.03 -0.42
N SER A 154 3.20 41.63 0.56
CA SER A 154 3.36 41.97 1.96
C SER A 154 3.37 40.69 2.79
N GLY A 155 4.04 40.71 3.94
CA GLY A 155 4.13 39.50 4.75
C GLY A 155 4.73 39.73 6.12
N THR A 156 4.51 38.74 6.97
CA THR A 156 4.96 38.73 8.36
C THR A 156 5.52 37.38 8.75
N LEU A 157 6.48 37.39 9.68
CA LEU A 157 7.02 36.21 10.32
C LEU A 157 6.79 36.31 11.83
N THR A 158 6.15 35.32 12.44
CA THR A 158 5.77 35.37 13.86
C THR A 158 6.23 34.10 14.58
N PRO A 159 6.94 34.19 15.72
CA PRO A 159 7.31 33.00 16.50
C PRO A 159 6.11 32.14 16.90
N TYR A 160 6.25 30.82 16.76
CA TYR A 160 5.23 29.81 17.03
C TYR A 160 5.76 28.71 17.98
N PRO A 161 4.95 28.18 18.91
CA PRO A 161 3.67 28.70 19.39
C PRO A 161 3.87 29.87 20.36
N GLY A 162 3.08 30.95 20.23
CA GLY A 162 3.15 32.07 21.17
C GLY A 162 2.75 33.42 20.59
N ASN A 163 2.87 33.60 19.28
CA ASN A 163 2.40 34.76 18.52
C ASN A 163 2.87 36.14 19.05
N THR A 164 4.03 36.20 19.71
CA THR A 164 4.63 37.44 20.22
C THR A 164 5.93 37.74 19.49
N GLY A 165 6.09 38.98 19.01
CA GLY A 165 7.31 39.39 18.31
C GLY A 165 7.23 39.27 16.78
N THR A 166 6.08 39.56 16.19
CA THR A 166 5.88 39.54 14.72
C THR A 166 6.81 40.53 14.01
N GLU A 167 7.59 40.01 13.06
CA GLU A 167 8.43 40.78 12.16
C GLU A 167 7.72 41.01 10.83
N THR A 168 7.86 42.20 10.24
CA THR A 168 7.38 42.50 8.89
C THR A 168 8.46 42.18 7.88
N LEU A 169 8.11 41.43 6.84
CA LEU A 169 9.04 41.03 5.79
C LEU A 169 9.22 42.14 4.76
N SER A 170 10.45 42.30 4.28
CA SER A 170 10.79 43.19 3.17
C SER A 170 11.10 42.37 1.93
N PHE A 171 10.47 42.73 0.81
CA PHE A 171 10.59 42.01 -0.45
C PHE A 171 11.38 42.81 -1.47
N THR A 172 12.27 42.14 -2.20
CA THR A 172 12.97 42.69 -3.36
C THR A 172 12.45 41.97 -4.61
N SER A 173 11.92 42.73 -5.57
CA SER A 173 11.60 42.20 -6.91
C SER A 173 12.87 42.15 -7.75
N TYR A 174 13.15 40.99 -8.34
CA TYR A 174 14.26 40.80 -9.27
C TYR A 174 13.80 40.87 -10.74
N ASN A 175 12.53 40.53 -11.03
CA ASN A 175 11.88 40.59 -12.34
C ASN A 175 10.33 40.54 -12.19
N SER A 176 9.59 40.43 -13.30
CA SER A 176 8.11 40.38 -13.30
C SER A 176 7.48 39.07 -12.81
N GLY A 177 8.26 38.10 -12.33
CA GLY A 177 7.77 36.76 -11.94
C GLY A 177 8.22 36.27 -10.56
N GLU A 178 8.98 37.05 -9.78
CA GLU A 178 9.41 36.63 -8.44
C GLU A 178 9.65 37.79 -7.46
N PHE A 179 9.45 37.51 -6.18
CA PHE A 179 9.84 38.36 -5.05
C PHE A 179 10.69 37.58 -4.06
N THR A 180 11.77 38.16 -3.53
CA THR A 180 12.63 37.50 -2.54
C THR A 180 12.64 38.26 -1.22
N CYS A 181 12.65 37.54 -0.09
CA CYS A 181 13.02 38.07 1.21
C CYS A 181 14.24 37.33 1.78
N SER A 182 15.09 38.03 2.50
CA SER A 182 16.27 37.47 3.16
C SER A 182 16.32 37.90 4.62
N LEU A 183 16.51 36.93 5.51
CA LEU A 183 16.55 37.06 6.96
C LEU A 183 17.90 36.51 7.42
N ALA A 184 18.79 37.40 7.84
CA ALA A 184 20.13 37.02 8.30
C ALA A 184 20.10 36.76 9.81
N SER A 185 20.81 35.70 10.24
CA SER A 185 20.95 35.34 11.66
C SER A 185 19.61 35.21 12.40
N LEU A 186 18.60 34.64 11.74
CA LEU A 186 17.29 34.35 12.32
C LEU A 186 17.44 33.25 13.37
N ASP A 187 16.89 33.44 14.57
CA ASP A 187 16.94 32.45 15.64
C ASP A 187 16.29 31.14 15.19
N SER A 188 16.89 30.02 15.54
CA SER A 188 16.31 28.68 15.32
C SER A 188 14.97 28.55 16.04
N GLY A 189 13.98 27.95 15.39
CA GLY A 189 12.65 27.78 15.98
C GLY A 189 11.56 27.58 14.93
N PHE A 190 10.31 27.67 15.39
CA PHE A 190 9.14 27.63 14.51
C PHE A 190 8.59 29.04 14.35
N TYR A 191 8.19 29.38 13.13
CA TYR A 191 7.62 30.67 12.81
C TYR A 191 6.42 30.51 11.90
N GLN A 192 5.30 31.17 12.23
CA GLN A 192 4.22 31.35 11.28
C GLN A 192 4.61 32.43 10.26
N LEU A 193 4.75 32.01 9.01
CA LEU A 193 4.95 32.86 7.84
C LEU A 193 3.58 33.18 7.23
N THR A 194 3.25 34.46 7.10
CA THR A 194 2.02 34.90 6.42
C THR A 194 2.38 35.83 5.27
N ILE A 195 1.89 35.56 4.06
CA ILE A 195 2.12 36.35 2.84
C ILE A 195 0.77 36.72 2.22
N ASN A 196 0.64 37.98 1.82
CA ASN A 196 -0.48 38.50 1.04
C ASN A 196 0.06 39.08 -0.27
N ALA A 197 -0.52 38.64 -1.37
CA ALA A 197 -0.22 39.15 -2.70
C ALA A 197 -1.27 40.17 -3.13
N ASP A 198 -0.81 41.33 -3.57
CA ASP A 198 -1.64 42.29 -4.32
C ASP A 198 -1.56 41.93 -5.79
N VAL A 199 -2.69 41.50 -6.36
CA VAL A 199 -2.76 40.98 -7.74
C VAL A 199 -3.38 42.01 -8.67
N GLY A 200 -2.96 41.98 -9.94
CA GLY A 200 -3.50 42.87 -10.97
C GLY A 200 -5.02 42.66 -11.16
N ILE A 201 -5.71 43.72 -11.61
CA ILE A 201 -7.19 43.75 -11.74
C ILE A 201 -7.78 42.58 -12.56
N ASP A 202 -7.05 42.09 -13.56
CA ASP A 202 -7.49 40.99 -14.43
C ASP A 202 -6.92 39.62 -14.01
N SER A 203 -6.20 39.54 -12.88
CA SER A 203 -5.56 38.32 -12.38
C SER A 203 -6.42 37.60 -11.33
N PRO A 204 -6.39 36.25 -11.30
CA PRO A 204 -7.02 35.48 -10.23
C PRO A 204 -6.47 35.87 -8.84
N ALA A 205 -7.34 35.90 -7.82
CA ALA A 205 -6.90 36.09 -6.44
C ALA A 205 -6.11 34.87 -5.93
N LEU A 206 -4.97 35.11 -5.27
CA LEU A 206 -4.12 34.05 -4.70
C LEU A 206 -4.45 33.67 -3.24
N GLY A 207 -5.31 34.45 -2.58
CA GLY A 207 -5.59 34.30 -1.14
C GLY A 207 -4.41 34.68 -0.25
N THR A 208 -4.60 34.60 1.07
CA THR A 208 -3.54 34.75 2.05
C THR A 208 -2.82 33.42 2.22
N PHE A 209 -1.51 33.40 2.00
CA PHE A 209 -0.66 32.24 2.27
C PHE A 209 -0.22 32.26 3.73
N THR A 210 -0.41 31.17 4.46
CA THR A 210 0.04 31.04 5.86
C THR A 210 0.59 29.65 6.11
N GLU A 211 1.84 29.55 6.55
CA GLU A 211 2.54 28.27 6.80
C GLU A 211 3.50 28.36 7.99
N ILE A 212 3.98 27.23 8.51
CA ILE A 212 5.00 27.17 9.56
C ILE A 212 6.39 26.98 8.95
N LEU A 213 7.26 27.98 9.09
CA LEU A 213 8.69 27.89 8.79
C LEU A 213 9.45 27.29 9.97
N ILE A 214 10.21 26.20 9.73
CA ILE A 214 11.15 25.63 10.70
C ILE A 214 12.56 26.09 10.37
N VAL A 215 13.23 26.69 11.33
CA VAL A 215 14.59 27.20 11.20
C VAL A 215 15.51 26.38 12.09
N TYR A 216 16.47 25.68 11.47
CA TYR A 216 17.48 24.88 12.18
C TYR A 216 18.77 25.68 12.37
N PRO A 217 19.48 25.49 13.50
CA PRO A 217 20.71 26.21 13.77
C PRO A 217 21.82 25.83 12.78
N GLY A 218 22.60 26.82 12.33
CA GLY A 218 23.80 26.60 11.51
C GLY A 218 23.54 26.22 10.05
N VAL A 219 22.28 26.17 9.62
CA VAL A 219 21.89 25.86 8.24
C VAL A 219 21.69 27.16 7.45
N THR A 220 22.02 27.14 6.15
CA THR A 220 21.58 28.20 5.21
C THR A 220 20.34 27.70 4.48
N MET A 221 19.19 28.34 4.68
CA MET A 221 17.96 28.00 3.99
C MET A 221 17.81 28.86 2.73
N ASN A 222 17.64 28.23 1.58
CA ASN A 222 17.19 28.89 0.37
C ASN A 222 15.95 28.14 -0.13
N LYS A 223 14.77 28.75 -0.08
CA LYS A 223 13.51 28.07 -0.45
C LYS A 223 12.74 28.86 -1.49
N MET A 224 12.26 28.18 -2.52
CA MET A 224 11.26 28.72 -3.44
C MET A 224 9.85 28.33 -2.98
N ILE A 225 8.92 29.29 -2.96
CA ILE A 225 7.54 29.15 -2.48
C ILE A 225 6.61 29.62 -3.60
N LEU A 226 5.74 28.73 -4.06
CA LEU A 226 4.71 29.07 -5.04
C LEU A 226 3.45 29.59 -4.32
N LEU A 227 3.16 30.88 -4.50
CA LEU A 227 1.95 31.52 -4.00
C LEU A 227 0.74 31.13 -4.84
N GLY A 228 -0.41 31.00 -4.16
CA GLY A 228 -1.63 30.44 -4.73
C GLY A 228 -1.41 29.09 -5.39
N LYS A 229 -0.44 28.29 -4.88
CA LYS A 229 -0.37 26.86 -5.13
C LYS A 229 -1.73 26.27 -4.75
N ARG A 230 -2.57 26.08 -5.75
CA ARG A 230 -3.78 25.31 -5.63
C ARG A 230 -3.32 23.88 -5.35
N GLN A 231 -3.58 23.41 -4.13
CA GLN A 231 -3.34 22.01 -3.84
C GLN A 231 -4.43 21.21 -4.52
N PRO A 232 -4.09 20.09 -5.18
CA PRO A 232 -5.10 19.28 -5.81
C PRO A 232 -6.11 18.79 -4.75
N MET A 233 -7.37 18.81 -5.12
CA MET A 233 -8.37 17.94 -4.51
C MET A 233 -8.52 16.73 -5.41
N PHE A 234 -8.59 15.55 -4.83
CA PHE A 234 -8.72 14.28 -5.53
C PHE A 234 -10.17 13.82 -5.51
N LYS A 235 -10.71 13.45 -6.67
CA LYS A 235 -12.02 12.81 -6.80
C LYS A 235 -11.86 11.34 -6.47
N VAL A 236 -12.63 10.85 -5.51
CA VAL A 236 -12.53 9.49 -4.98
C VAL A 236 -13.86 8.79 -5.18
N ALA A 237 -13.87 7.71 -5.96
CA ALA A 237 -15.02 6.83 -6.11
C ALA A 237 -15.20 5.97 -4.86
N ASN A 238 -16.44 5.89 -4.38
CA ASN A 238 -16.87 4.95 -3.36
C ASN A 238 -17.77 3.89 -3.99
N GLN A 239 -17.76 2.70 -3.42
CA GLN A 239 -18.54 1.56 -3.89
C GLN A 239 -19.71 1.26 -2.94
N TRP A 240 -20.35 2.29 -2.41
CA TRP A 240 -21.56 2.19 -1.58
C TRP A 240 -22.80 2.64 -2.35
N GLY A 241 -22.72 2.61 -3.68
CA GLY A 241 -23.77 3.15 -4.55
C GLY A 241 -23.88 4.67 -4.44
N ILE A 242 -24.99 5.18 -4.98
CA ILE A 242 -25.30 6.61 -5.03
C ILE A 242 -26.36 6.93 -3.98
N GLY A 243 -26.05 7.91 -3.13
CA GLY A 243 -26.91 8.46 -2.09
C GLY A 243 -26.93 7.68 -0.77
N GLY A 244 -27.43 8.34 0.28
CA GLY A 244 -27.61 7.76 1.61
C GLY A 244 -26.41 7.95 2.55
N TRP A 245 -25.19 7.82 2.04
CA TRP A 245 -23.93 8.00 2.78
C TRP A 245 -23.21 9.32 2.46
N GLU A 246 -23.62 10.02 1.40
CA GLU A 246 -23.07 11.28 0.89
C GLU A 246 -24.09 12.43 0.96
N ASN A 247 -23.65 13.68 0.73
CA ASN A 247 -24.50 14.88 0.72
C ASN A 247 -24.91 15.32 -0.69
N VAL A 248 -24.12 14.94 -1.70
CA VAL A 248 -24.31 15.12 -3.13
C VAL A 248 -24.39 13.74 -3.74
N ASP A 249 -25.57 13.32 -4.16
CA ASP A 249 -25.82 11.97 -4.69
C ASP A 249 -25.10 11.76 -6.05
N ASP A 250 -23.81 11.47 -6.04
CA ASP A 250 -23.00 11.19 -7.24
C ASP A 250 -22.04 10.00 -7.10
N GLY A 251 -21.87 9.42 -5.91
CA GLY A 251 -21.00 8.27 -5.65
C GLY A 251 -19.53 8.62 -5.38
N PHE A 252 -19.22 9.92 -5.26
CA PHE A 252 -17.86 10.42 -5.14
C PHE A 252 -17.70 11.37 -3.97
N ILE A 253 -16.49 11.38 -3.42
CA ILE A 253 -16.04 12.44 -2.51
C ILE A 253 -14.85 13.17 -3.10
N TRP A 254 -14.53 14.32 -2.52
CA TRP A 254 -13.32 15.08 -2.79
C TRP A 254 -12.44 15.12 -1.55
N MET A 255 -11.18 14.72 -1.69
CA MET A 255 -10.20 14.81 -0.60
C MET A 255 -9.12 15.83 -0.96
N THR A 256 -8.82 16.77 -0.06
CA THR A 256 -7.67 17.68 -0.26
C THR A 256 -6.35 16.91 -0.19
N ALA A 257 -5.32 17.39 -0.89
CA ALA A 257 -3.97 16.85 -0.75
C ALA A 257 -3.47 16.86 0.70
N GLU A 258 -3.90 17.83 1.51
CA GLU A 258 -3.51 17.92 2.92
C GLU A 258 -4.22 16.86 3.77
N ALA A 259 -5.51 16.58 3.52
CA ALA A 259 -6.22 15.48 4.19
C ALA A 259 -5.53 14.13 3.93
N LEU A 260 -5.13 13.87 2.67
CA LEU A 260 -4.38 12.65 2.33
C LEU A 260 -3.04 12.57 3.06
N LYS A 261 -2.30 13.68 3.16
CA LYS A 261 -1.00 13.74 3.85
C LYS A 261 -1.13 13.56 5.36
N GLU A 262 -2.07 14.25 6.00
CA GLU A 262 -2.29 14.17 7.45
C GLU A 262 -2.75 12.77 7.87
N ALA A 263 -3.59 12.14 7.05
CA ALA A 263 -4.01 10.75 7.22
C ALA A 263 -2.91 9.72 6.92
N ASN A 264 -1.74 10.17 6.44
CA ASN A 264 -0.66 9.32 5.93
C ASN A 264 -1.14 8.33 4.85
N THR A 265 -2.17 8.66 4.08
CA THR A 265 -2.97 7.71 3.29
C THR A 265 -2.11 6.68 2.56
N VAL A 266 -2.43 5.40 2.78
CA VAL A 266 -1.80 4.31 2.05
C VAL A 266 -2.48 4.17 0.70
N ALA A 267 -1.68 4.14 -0.37
CA ALA A 267 -2.16 4.03 -1.73
C ALA A 267 -1.47 2.89 -2.49
N PHE A 268 -2.25 2.24 -3.37
CA PHE A 268 -1.86 1.15 -4.24
C PHE A 268 -2.35 1.38 -5.66
N PHE A 269 -1.66 0.82 -6.63
CA PHE A 269 -2.09 0.84 -8.03
C PHE A 269 -1.50 -0.34 -8.80
N GLN A 270 -2.11 -0.67 -9.93
CA GLN A 270 -1.66 -1.71 -10.85
C GLN A 270 -1.48 -1.18 -12.27
N GLY A 271 -0.57 -1.79 -13.02
CA GLY A 271 -0.49 -1.61 -14.46
C GLY A 271 -1.32 -2.64 -15.22
N ASN A 272 -1.41 -2.41 -16.53
CA ASN A 272 -2.07 -3.30 -17.47
C ASN A 272 -1.04 -4.09 -18.31
N ILE A 273 -1.39 -5.30 -18.73
CA ILE A 273 -0.69 -6.06 -19.76
C ILE A 273 -1.49 -5.90 -21.06
N GLU A 274 -1.10 -4.95 -21.90
CA GLU A 274 -1.81 -4.68 -23.16
C GLU A 274 -1.59 -5.77 -24.22
N ASP A 275 -2.69 -6.13 -24.90
CA ASP A 275 -2.78 -7.18 -25.91
C ASP A 275 -2.32 -8.54 -25.38
N TYR A 276 -2.73 -8.89 -24.16
CA TYR A 276 -2.29 -10.13 -23.54
C TYR A 276 -2.91 -11.37 -24.20
N ASP A 277 -2.08 -12.38 -24.43
CA ASP A 277 -2.46 -13.63 -25.08
C ASP A 277 -1.75 -14.81 -24.40
N PRO A 278 -2.44 -15.53 -23.48
CA PRO A 278 -1.88 -16.67 -22.77
C PRO A 278 -1.39 -17.77 -23.71
N LYS A 279 -0.24 -18.37 -23.39
CA LYS A 279 0.38 -19.44 -24.21
C LYS A 279 0.54 -20.76 -23.48
N TYR A 280 0.80 -20.71 -22.17
CA TYR A 280 1.08 -21.90 -21.36
C TYR A 280 0.17 -21.92 -20.15
N VAL A 281 -0.83 -22.78 -20.21
CA VAL A 281 -1.93 -22.80 -19.26
C VAL A 281 -1.93 -24.13 -18.52
N VAL A 282 -1.94 -24.06 -17.20
CA VAL A 282 -1.99 -25.21 -16.32
C VAL A 282 -3.42 -25.38 -15.83
N SER A 283 -3.95 -26.59 -15.90
CA SER A 283 -5.25 -26.94 -15.34
C SER A 283 -5.09 -28.09 -14.37
N PHE A 284 -5.82 -28.05 -13.26
CA PHE A 284 -5.94 -29.17 -12.33
C PHE A 284 -7.31 -29.18 -11.66
N THR A 285 -7.77 -30.37 -11.28
CA THR A 285 -8.99 -30.55 -10.48
C THR A 285 -8.64 -31.26 -9.18
N LEU A 286 -9.02 -30.66 -8.06
CA LEU A 286 -8.75 -31.15 -6.72
C LEU A 286 -10.04 -31.27 -5.92
N GLU A 287 -10.35 -32.46 -5.41
CA GLU A 287 -11.44 -32.65 -4.46
C GLU A 287 -10.89 -32.61 -3.03
N HIS A 288 -11.20 -31.54 -2.31
CA HIS A 288 -10.84 -31.37 -0.90
C HIS A 288 -12.03 -30.82 -0.11
N PRO A 289 -12.38 -31.40 1.06
CA PRO A 289 -13.57 -30.99 1.83
C PRO A 289 -13.43 -29.62 2.48
N GLU A 290 -12.20 -29.13 2.71
CA GLU A 290 -11.93 -27.86 3.39
C GLU A 290 -10.87 -27.02 2.67
N ARG A 291 -11.29 -25.96 1.97
CA ARG A 291 -10.41 -25.10 1.16
C ARG A 291 -9.39 -24.31 1.99
N SER A 292 -9.67 -24.07 3.26
CA SER A 292 -8.75 -23.41 4.20
C SER A 292 -7.59 -24.31 4.64
N GLU A 293 -7.70 -25.62 4.45
CA GLU A 293 -6.71 -26.61 4.90
C GLU A 293 -5.78 -27.08 3.78
N VAL A 294 -5.99 -26.59 2.55
CA VAL A 294 -5.19 -27.00 1.39
C VAL A 294 -4.19 -25.91 0.98
N VAL A 295 -2.96 -26.35 0.77
CA VAL A 295 -1.88 -25.58 0.17
C VAL A 295 -1.62 -26.16 -1.22
N VAL A 296 -1.61 -25.31 -2.25
CA VAL A 296 -1.33 -25.73 -3.62
C VAL A 296 -0.23 -24.85 -4.19
N SER A 297 0.83 -25.47 -4.71
CA SER A 297 1.96 -24.78 -5.33
C SER A 297 2.33 -25.45 -6.64
N LEU A 298 2.66 -24.64 -7.64
CA LEU A 298 3.18 -25.06 -8.92
C LEU A 298 4.67 -24.74 -8.97
N LEU A 299 5.49 -25.75 -9.22
CA LEU A 299 6.94 -25.65 -9.23
C LEU A 299 7.48 -26.10 -10.60
N LEU A 300 8.53 -25.43 -11.08
CA LEU A 300 9.30 -25.86 -12.23
C LEU A 300 10.69 -26.29 -11.78
N LEU A 301 11.01 -27.58 -11.85
CA LEU A 301 12.22 -28.17 -11.26
C LEU A 301 13.27 -28.54 -12.32
N GLU A 302 14.55 -28.46 -11.95
CA GLU A 302 15.68 -28.97 -12.74
C GLU A 302 16.03 -30.43 -12.41
N GLY A 303 16.25 -31.25 -13.45
CA GLY A 303 16.88 -32.58 -13.35
C GLY A 303 15.94 -33.78 -13.10
N GLU A 304 16.54 -34.98 -13.01
CA GLU A 304 15.79 -36.25 -13.05
C GLU A 304 15.37 -36.82 -11.67
N ASP A 305 16.07 -36.51 -10.56
CA ASP A 305 16.17 -37.50 -9.47
C ASP A 305 15.62 -37.17 -8.06
N THR A 306 15.25 -35.94 -7.67
CA THR A 306 14.55 -35.71 -6.37
C THR A 306 13.79 -34.38 -6.32
N ILE A 307 12.59 -34.40 -5.74
CA ILE A 307 11.81 -33.22 -5.32
C ILE A 307 12.58 -32.55 -4.17
N ASP A 308 13.14 -31.39 -4.47
CA ASP A 308 13.87 -30.52 -3.54
C ASP A 308 13.48 -29.10 -3.95
N ASP A 309 12.70 -28.43 -3.11
CA ASP A 309 12.22 -27.06 -3.30
C ASP A 309 13.38 -26.07 -3.49
N GLU A 310 14.57 -26.38 -2.94
CA GLU A 310 15.81 -25.63 -3.19
C GLU A 310 16.26 -25.65 -4.67
N ARG A 311 15.66 -26.47 -5.53
CA ARG A 311 15.97 -26.58 -6.98
C ARG A 311 14.90 -26.02 -7.91
N SER A 312 13.89 -25.37 -7.36
CA SER A 312 12.89 -24.72 -8.20
C SER A 312 13.48 -23.52 -8.95
N VAL A 313 13.25 -23.47 -10.27
CA VAL A 313 13.63 -22.32 -11.10
C VAL A 313 12.48 -21.33 -11.29
N ALA A 314 11.26 -21.74 -10.96
CA ALA A 314 10.07 -20.90 -10.95
C ALA A 314 8.99 -21.53 -10.07
N GLU A 315 8.27 -20.69 -9.32
CA GLU A 315 7.22 -21.11 -8.41
C GLU A 315 6.01 -20.19 -8.55
N ARG A 316 4.82 -20.75 -8.38
CA ARG A 316 3.57 -20.01 -8.21
C ARG A 316 2.70 -20.68 -7.17
N TYR A 317 2.08 -19.87 -6.30
CA TYR A 317 1.16 -20.35 -5.27
C TYR A 317 -0.28 -20.20 -5.76
N PHE A 318 -1.17 -21.11 -5.34
CA PHE A 318 -2.59 -20.92 -5.59
C PHE A 318 -3.19 -19.92 -4.60
N GLY A 319 -3.66 -18.80 -5.14
CA GLY A 319 -4.12 -17.67 -4.34
C GLY A 319 -2.95 -16.90 -3.70
N PRO A 320 -3.24 -15.72 -3.13
CA PRO A 320 -2.18 -14.77 -2.80
C PRO A 320 -1.20 -15.25 -1.71
N TYR A 321 -1.55 -16.23 -0.87
CA TYR A 321 -0.72 -16.69 0.26
C TYR A 321 -0.95 -18.12 0.77
N ASN A 322 -1.61 -18.98 -0.01
CA ASN A 322 -2.33 -20.15 0.50
C ASN A 322 -3.45 -19.73 1.47
N LEU A 323 -4.59 -20.41 1.41
CA LEU A 323 -5.75 -20.09 2.27
C LEU A 323 -5.54 -20.50 3.74
N PHE A 324 -4.39 -21.13 4.01
CA PHE A 324 -4.02 -21.68 5.30
C PHE A 324 -3.93 -20.64 6.41
N ASN A 325 -4.62 -20.94 7.52
CA ASN A 325 -4.54 -20.22 8.79
C ASN A 325 -4.89 -18.71 8.70
N GLN A 326 -5.56 -18.29 7.62
CA GLN A 326 -6.12 -16.94 7.55
C GLN A 326 -7.29 -16.78 8.53
N TYR A 327 -8.03 -17.86 8.82
CA TYR A 327 -9.18 -17.89 9.72
C TYR A 327 -9.31 -19.25 10.43
N PRO A 328 -8.63 -19.47 11.57
CA PRO A 328 -8.61 -20.76 12.27
C PRO A 328 -9.96 -21.22 12.85
N GLU A 329 -11.00 -20.37 12.82
CA GLU A 329 -12.34 -20.68 13.33
C GLU A 329 -13.36 -21.04 12.25
N VAL A 330 -13.00 -20.96 10.96
CA VAL A 330 -13.93 -21.18 9.83
C VAL A 330 -13.46 -22.35 8.99
N THR A 331 -13.83 -23.56 9.43
CA THR A 331 -13.63 -24.81 8.71
C THR A 331 -14.92 -25.21 7.97
N GLY A 332 -14.80 -25.84 6.80
CA GLY A 332 -15.91 -26.61 6.22
C GLY A 332 -16.40 -26.27 4.81
N TYR A 333 -15.80 -25.32 4.08
CA TYR A 333 -16.13 -25.11 2.66
C TYR A 333 -15.20 -25.91 1.75
N ALA A 334 -15.74 -26.63 0.78
CA ALA A 334 -14.94 -27.45 -0.13
C ALA A 334 -14.07 -26.59 -1.08
N PHE A 335 -12.93 -27.17 -1.47
CA PHE A 335 -12.20 -26.74 -2.66
C PHE A 335 -13.03 -27.08 -3.91
N PRO A 336 -12.92 -26.33 -5.03
CA PRO A 336 -13.74 -26.57 -6.21
C PRO A 336 -13.51 -27.97 -6.77
N SER A 337 -14.59 -28.71 -7.00
CA SER A 337 -14.56 -30.02 -7.65
C SER A 337 -14.54 -29.95 -9.19
N HIS A 338 -14.33 -28.76 -9.74
CA HIS A 338 -14.16 -28.50 -11.16
C HIS A 338 -12.77 -27.90 -11.42
N PRO A 339 -12.32 -27.85 -12.68
CA PRO A 339 -10.97 -27.37 -13.00
C PRO A 339 -10.71 -25.95 -12.49
N VAL A 340 -9.50 -25.79 -11.97
CA VAL A 340 -8.84 -24.52 -11.66
C VAL A 340 -7.74 -24.32 -12.68
N VAL A 341 -7.63 -23.09 -13.20
CA VAL A 341 -6.72 -22.77 -14.30
C VAL A 341 -5.72 -21.68 -13.88
N MET A 342 -4.45 -21.85 -14.26
CA MET A 342 -3.34 -20.94 -13.99
C MET A 342 -2.54 -20.67 -15.25
N ASP A 343 -1.92 -19.49 -15.36
CA ASP A 343 -1.18 -19.08 -16.55
C ASP A 343 0.33 -18.90 -16.30
N ILE A 344 1.15 -19.83 -16.79
CA ILE A 344 2.60 -19.80 -16.64
C ILE A 344 3.33 -19.22 -17.85
N THR A 345 2.69 -18.35 -18.62
CA THR A 345 3.28 -17.80 -19.86
C THR A 345 4.55 -16.99 -19.62
N ASP A 346 4.68 -16.36 -18.46
CA ASP A 346 5.89 -15.68 -18.01
C ASP A 346 7.09 -16.62 -17.76
N TRP A 347 6.85 -17.95 -17.73
CA TRP A 347 7.88 -18.98 -17.63
C TRP A 347 8.32 -19.54 -18.99
N ALA A 348 7.84 -19.01 -20.10
CA ALA A 348 8.13 -19.52 -21.44
C ALA A 348 9.64 -19.74 -21.72
N ASP A 349 10.51 -18.85 -21.23
CA ASP A 349 11.98 -18.96 -21.37
C ASP A 349 12.62 -20.05 -20.49
N LYS A 350 11.83 -20.65 -19.58
CA LYS A 350 12.25 -21.68 -18.64
C LYS A 350 11.65 -23.06 -18.96
N LEU A 351 10.67 -23.18 -19.85
CA LEU A 351 9.99 -24.46 -20.14
C LEU A 351 10.83 -25.37 -21.05
N THR A 352 11.93 -25.92 -20.55
CA THR A 352 12.84 -26.78 -21.33
C THR A 352 12.52 -28.26 -21.17
N SER A 353 12.86 -29.07 -22.18
CA SER A 353 12.50 -30.50 -22.24
C SER A 353 13.13 -31.37 -21.14
N ASP A 354 14.19 -30.88 -20.50
CA ASP A 354 14.90 -31.52 -19.39
C ASP A 354 14.35 -31.14 -18.00
N ARG A 355 13.29 -30.33 -17.95
CA ARG A 355 12.62 -29.90 -16.72
C ARG A 355 11.30 -30.64 -16.51
N LYS A 356 10.80 -30.53 -15.28
CA LYS A 356 9.50 -31.09 -14.87
C LYS A 356 8.64 -30.00 -14.28
N LEU A 357 7.38 -29.98 -14.68
CA LEU A 357 6.35 -29.19 -14.03
C LEU A 357 5.76 -30.03 -12.89
N VAL A 358 5.62 -29.44 -11.71
CA VAL A 358 5.25 -30.16 -10.49
C VAL A 358 4.12 -29.45 -9.79
N LEU A 359 3.02 -30.17 -9.56
CA LEU A 359 1.95 -29.73 -8.66
C LEU A 359 2.20 -30.32 -7.27
N TRP A 360 2.54 -29.46 -6.33
CA TRP A 360 2.66 -29.82 -4.92
C TRP A 360 1.38 -29.44 -4.20
N VAL A 361 0.71 -30.41 -3.57
CA VAL A 361 -0.49 -30.19 -2.77
C VAL A 361 -0.29 -30.80 -1.40
N TRP A 362 -0.53 -30.01 -0.37
CA TRP A 362 -0.49 -30.43 1.02
C TRP A 362 -1.83 -30.17 1.69
N SER A 363 -2.27 -31.12 2.52
CA SER A 363 -3.43 -30.98 3.41
C SER A 363 -3.05 -31.24 4.86
N TYR A 364 -3.62 -30.48 5.78
CA TYR A 364 -3.33 -30.61 7.21
C TYR A 364 -4.15 -31.73 7.87
N ASP A 365 -5.47 -31.70 7.70
CA ASP A 365 -6.40 -32.50 8.53
C ASP A 365 -7.37 -33.38 7.71
N ALA A 366 -7.29 -33.36 6.37
CA ALA A 366 -8.18 -34.13 5.51
C ALA A 366 -7.50 -34.80 4.31
N ASP A 367 -7.95 -36.00 3.97
CA ASP A 367 -7.58 -36.63 2.70
C ASP A 367 -8.20 -35.88 1.50
N PHE A 368 -7.48 -35.85 0.39
CA PHE A 368 -7.95 -35.24 -0.86
C PHE A 368 -7.66 -36.08 -2.09
N TYR A 369 -8.33 -35.77 -3.20
CA TYR A 369 -8.14 -36.45 -4.49
C TYR A 369 -7.72 -35.46 -5.57
N LEU A 370 -6.56 -35.70 -6.19
CA LEU A 370 -6.23 -35.07 -7.46
C LEU A 370 -6.95 -35.85 -8.57
N ARG A 371 -7.72 -35.17 -9.42
CA ARG A 371 -8.47 -35.81 -10.53
C ARG A 371 -7.78 -35.64 -11.87
N ASP A 372 -7.19 -34.48 -12.10
CA ASP A 372 -6.40 -34.18 -13.28
C ASP A 372 -5.32 -33.14 -12.97
N PHE A 373 -4.28 -33.13 -13.81
CA PHE A 373 -3.24 -32.11 -13.85
C PHE A 373 -2.64 -32.09 -15.26
N SER A 374 -2.71 -30.94 -15.92
CA SER A 374 -2.32 -30.79 -17.33
C SER A 374 -1.54 -29.48 -17.58
N LEU A 375 -0.80 -29.48 -18.69
CA LEU A 375 -0.25 -28.29 -19.32
C LEU A 375 -0.78 -28.20 -20.75
N GLU A 376 -1.53 -27.15 -21.03
CA GLU A 376 -2.08 -26.79 -22.33
C GLU A 376 -1.18 -25.72 -22.98
N VAL A 377 -0.86 -25.91 -24.26
CA VAL A 377 -0.01 -25.02 -25.06
C VAL A 377 -0.84 -24.45 -26.20
N TYR A 378 -0.80 -23.13 -26.37
CA TYR A 378 -1.59 -22.39 -27.34
C TYR A 378 -0.71 -21.63 -28.34
N ASP A 379 -1.09 -21.66 -29.62
CA ASP A 379 -0.55 -20.72 -30.63
C ASP A 379 -1.25 -19.36 -30.53
N GLY A 380 -2.52 -19.33 -30.15
CA GLY A 380 -3.33 -18.17 -29.79
C GLY A 380 -4.46 -18.62 -28.86
N TYR A 381 -4.71 -17.90 -27.77
CA TYR A 381 -5.54 -18.41 -26.68
C TYR A 381 -7.02 -18.55 -27.04
N ALA A 382 -7.48 -17.83 -28.06
CA ALA A 382 -8.84 -17.93 -28.57
C ALA A 382 -9.13 -19.25 -29.34
N ASP A 383 -8.09 -20.01 -29.70
CA ASP A 383 -8.18 -21.28 -30.42
C ASP A 383 -8.00 -22.49 -29.47
N ASP A 384 -8.25 -23.71 -29.98
CA ASP A 384 -7.95 -24.94 -29.22
C ASP A 384 -6.43 -25.08 -28.96
N PRO A 385 -6.02 -25.70 -27.84
CA PRO A 385 -4.62 -25.92 -27.55
C PRO A 385 -3.97 -26.81 -28.63
N VAL A 386 -2.80 -26.38 -29.11
CA VAL A 386 -2.01 -27.13 -30.09
C VAL A 386 -1.33 -28.36 -29.48
N GLN A 387 -1.17 -28.37 -28.16
CA GLN A 387 -0.68 -29.50 -27.39
C GLN A 387 -1.26 -29.50 -25.97
N THR A 388 -1.59 -30.69 -25.47
CA THR A 388 -1.91 -30.90 -24.06
C THR A 388 -1.03 -32.02 -23.52
N LEU A 389 -0.26 -31.73 -22.48
CA LEU A 389 0.48 -32.71 -21.69
C LEU A 389 -0.35 -33.06 -20.45
N LEU A 390 -0.42 -34.33 -20.10
CA LEU A 390 -1.20 -34.83 -18.97
C LEU A 390 -0.28 -35.55 -17.99
N ALA A 391 -0.46 -35.27 -16.70
CA ALA A 391 0.16 -36.07 -15.65
C ALA A 391 -0.60 -37.39 -15.45
N ASP A 392 0.12 -38.44 -15.04
CA ASP A 392 -0.47 -39.75 -14.75
C ASP A 392 -1.08 -39.78 -13.35
N VAL A 393 -2.32 -39.31 -13.15
CA VAL A 393 -2.96 -39.18 -11.83
C VAL A 393 -3.56 -40.50 -11.35
N ASP A 394 -3.39 -40.85 -10.07
CA ASP A 394 -4.00 -42.04 -9.47
C ASP A 394 -5.20 -41.68 -8.59
N GLU A 395 -6.14 -42.63 -8.42
CA GLU A 395 -7.43 -42.38 -7.76
C GLU A 395 -7.39 -42.46 -6.22
N ASN A 396 -6.21 -42.60 -5.60
CA ASN A 396 -6.12 -42.77 -4.15
C ASN A 396 -6.23 -41.44 -3.40
N PRO A 397 -6.78 -41.43 -2.18
CA PRO A 397 -6.68 -40.26 -1.31
C PRO A 397 -5.24 -39.98 -0.89
N TYR A 398 -4.89 -38.70 -0.77
CA TYR A 398 -3.58 -38.23 -0.34
C TYR A 398 -3.67 -37.35 0.91
N GLY A 399 -2.63 -37.39 1.76
CA GLY A 399 -2.38 -36.35 2.76
C GLY A 399 -1.37 -35.28 2.28
N GLU A 400 -0.45 -35.69 1.41
CA GLU A 400 0.47 -34.83 0.66
C GLU A 400 0.71 -35.49 -0.71
N ILE A 401 0.77 -34.70 -1.78
CA ILE A 401 1.19 -35.17 -3.10
C ILE A 401 2.23 -34.22 -3.70
N THR A 402 3.21 -34.81 -4.38
CA THR A 402 4.00 -34.12 -5.38
C THR A 402 3.78 -34.80 -6.72
N LYS A 403 3.05 -34.14 -7.62
CA LYS A 403 2.71 -34.71 -8.93
C LYS A 403 3.55 -34.11 -10.04
N GLU A 404 4.33 -34.96 -10.71
CA GLU A 404 5.18 -34.56 -11.82
C GLU A 404 4.47 -34.67 -13.17
N LEU A 405 4.72 -33.69 -14.03
CA LEU A 405 4.40 -33.67 -15.45
C LEU A 405 5.72 -33.44 -16.22
N SER A 406 6.11 -34.41 -17.05
CA SER A 406 7.35 -34.34 -17.83
C SER A 406 7.20 -33.40 -19.02
N LEU A 407 8.18 -32.52 -19.23
CA LEU A 407 8.24 -31.61 -20.39
C LEU A 407 9.02 -32.21 -21.57
N ALA A 408 9.42 -33.49 -21.52
CA ALA A 408 10.27 -34.10 -22.53
C ALA A 408 9.68 -34.10 -23.95
N THR A 409 8.34 -34.03 -24.06
CA THR A 409 7.61 -33.95 -25.34
C THR A 409 7.03 -32.58 -25.64
N LEU A 410 7.36 -31.56 -24.84
CA LEU A 410 6.91 -30.18 -25.07
C LEU A 410 7.43 -29.67 -26.42
N VAL A 411 6.55 -29.11 -27.23
CA VAL A 411 6.93 -28.41 -28.48
C VAL A 411 7.78 -27.19 -28.14
N ASP A 412 8.78 -26.88 -28.98
CA ASP A 412 9.72 -25.76 -28.78
C ASP A 412 8.99 -24.49 -28.28
N PRO A 413 9.20 -24.08 -27.01
CA PRO A 413 8.45 -22.98 -26.44
C PRO A 413 8.76 -21.66 -27.16
N ASP A 414 7.72 -20.87 -27.44
CA ASP A 414 7.86 -19.46 -27.80
C ASP A 414 8.43 -18.64 -26.63
N THR A 415 9.76 -18.60 -26.56
CA THR A 415 10.50 -17.80 -25.57
C THR A 415 10.25 -16.29 -25.70
N THR A 416 9.63 -15.81 -26.78
CA THR A 416 9.29 -14.39 -26.98
C THR A 416 7.99 -13.99 -26.29
N ALA A 417 7.14 -14.94 -25.90
CA ALA A 417 5.89 -14.69 -25.17
C ALA A 417 6.11 -13.98 -23.81
N LYS A 418 7.30 -14.12 -23.22
CA LYS A 418 7.69 -13.35 -22.02
C LYS A 418 8.05 -11.90 -22.33
N ALA A 419 8.51 -11.61 -23.55
CA ALA A 419 8.93 -10.27 -23.96
C ALA A 419 7.75 -9.37 -24.31
N THR A 420 6.61 -9.92 -24.74
CA THR A 420 5.36 -9.18 -24.97
C THR A 420 4.77 -8.59 -23.68
N LEU A 421 5.09 -9.16 -22.52
CA LEU A 421 4.75 -8.64 -21.19
C LEU A 421 5.42 -7.30 -20.80
N LYS A 422 6.36 -6.77 -21.62
CA LYS A 422 7.19 -5.60 -21.30
C LYS A 422 6.81 -4.30 -22.00
N LYS A 423 5.60 -4.19 -22.58
CA LYS A 423 5.22 -2.95 -23.28
C LYS A 423 5.21 -1.77 -22.29
N GLN A 424 6.03 -0.76 -22.59
CA GLN A 424 6.34 0.34 -21.69
C GLN A 424 5.13 1.25 -21.49
N ASN A 425 4.68 1.35 -20.24
CA ASN A 425 3.76 2.37 -19.80
C ASN A 425 4.34 3.78 -20.10
N PRO A 426 3.59 4.71 -20.72
CA PRO A 426 4.05 6.10 -20.95
C PRO A 426 4.56 6.82 -19.69
N ILE A 427 4.15 6.38 -18.49
CA ILE A 427 4.59 6.92 -17.20
C ILE A 427 6.05 6.57 -16.85
N SER A 428 6.62 5.55 -17.48
CA SER A 428 8.04 5.16 -17.37
C SER A 428 9.02 6.29 -17.67
N ARG A 429 8.57 7.39 -18.31
CA ARG A 429 9.38 8.59 -18.55
C ARG A 429 9.49 9.49 -17.33
N ALA A 430 8.48 9.51 -16.46
CA ALA A 430 8.37 10.47 -15.37
C ALA A 430 8.60 9.89 -13.98
N LEU A 431 8.25 8.62 -13.80
CA LEU A 431 8.33 7.93 -12.52
C LEU A 431 9.39 6.83 -12.57
N GLN A 432 10.04 6.58 -11.44
CA GLN A 432 10.95 5.46 -11.23
C GLN A 432 10.52 4.66 -10.02
N THR A 433 10.87 3.38 -10.03
CA THR A 433 10.47 2.44 -8.98
C THR A 433 11.70 2.00 -8.20
N ARG A 434 11.59 1.87 -6.89
CA ARG A 434 12.63 1.25 -6.05
C ARG A 434 12.00 0.37 -4.98
N THR A 435 12.77 -0.60 -4.48
CA THR A 435 12.40 -1.35 -3.29
C THR A 435 12.30 -0.40 -2.09
N ILE A 436 11.31 -0.61 -1.23
CA ILE A 436 11.18 0.17 0.00
C ILE A 436 12.34 -0.15 0.96
N SER A 437 12.77 0.85 1.72
CA SER A 437 13.75 0.70 2.78
C SER A 437 13.16 0.00 4.01
N ASP A 438 14.01 -0.53 4.89
CA ASP A 438 13.57 -1.13 6.16
C ASP A 438 12.76 -0.15 7.03
N SER A 439 13.12 1.14 7.03
CA SER A 439 12.38 2.17 7.76
C SER A 439 11.00 2.43 7.16
N GLU A 440 10.88 2.47 5.84
CA GLU A 440 9.59 2.63 5.15
C GLU A 440 8.69 1.42 5.39
N PHE A 441 9.26 0.21 5.35
CA PHE A 441 8.54 -1.03 5.68
C PHE A 441 8.04 -1.05 7.12
N LEU A 442 8.88 -0.67 8.09
CA LEU A 442 8.47 -0.63 9.50
C LEU A 442 7.37 0.41 9.74
N ARG A 443 7.46 1.59 9.12
CA ARG A 443 6.41 2.62 9.19
C ARG A 443 5.11 2.14 8.58
N LEU A 444 5.16 1.51 7.40
CA LEU A 444 3.99 0.89 6.77
C LEU A 444 3.34 -0.15 7.69
N LYS A 445 4.14 -1.05 8.26
CA LYS A 445 3.65 -2.09 9.17
C LYS A 445 3.05 -1.51 10.45
N GLU A 446 3.61 -0.43 10.98
CA GLU A 446 3.06 0.30 12.13
C GLU A 446 1.73 0.96 11.79
N GLN A 447 1.64 1.61 10.63
CA GLN A 447 0.46 2.32 10.17
C GLN A 447 -0.71 1.38 9.84
N VAL A 448 -0.45 0.33 9.05
CA VAL A 448 -1.47 -0.65 8.64
C VAL A 448 -1.78 -1.61 9.79
N GLY A 449 -0.79 -1.95 10.61
CA GLY A 449 -0.92 -2.89 11.70
C GLY A 449 -0.75 -4.36 11.28
N VAL A 450 -1.07 -5.26 12.21
CA VAL A 450 -0.96 -6.71 12.03
C VAL A 450 -2.31 -7.35 12.33
N ARG A 451 -2.72 -8.31 11.48
CA ARG A 451 -4.01 -9.01 11.60
C ARG A 451 -4.21 -9.66 12.96
N ASN A 452 -5.36 -9.36 13.57
CA ASN A 452 -5.88 -10.10 14.71
C ASN A 452 -6.90 -11.12 14.19
N LEU A 453 -6.52 -12.40 14.18
CA LEU A 453 -7.35 -13.49 13.64
C LEU A 453 -8.69 -13.68 14.38
N ALA A 454 -8.84 -13.15 15.60
CA ALA A 454 -10.07 -13.20 16.38
C ALA A 454 -11.00 -12.00 16.13
N LYS A 455 -10.59 -11.04 15.28
CA LYS A 455 -11.38 -9.84 14.97
C LYS A 455 -12.11 -10.05 13.64
N GLN A 456 -13.44 -9.88 13.65
CA GLN A 456 -14.19 -9.66 12.42
C GLN A 456 -13.93 -8.23 11.95
N TYR A 457 -13.35 -8.09 10.77
CA TYR A 457 -12.99 -6.80 10.20
C TYR A 457 -14.04 -6.24 9.24
N ASN A 458 -14.90 -7.09 8.66
CA ASN A 458 -16.08 -6.58 7.97
C ASN A 458 -17.01 -5.90 8.99
N THR A 459 -16.96 -4.58 9.04
CA THR A 459 -17.87 -3.76 9.86
C THR A 459 -18.88 -3.08 8.98
N ILE A 460 -20.12 -2.98 9.46
CA ILE A 460 -21.20 -2.32 8.72
C ILE A 460 -21.29 -0.86 9.16
N ILE A 461 -21.07 0.06 8.22
CA ILE A 461 -21.19 1.50 8.39
C ILE A 461 -22.23 2.00 7.38
N ASP A 462 -23.24 2.72 7.86
CA ASP A 462 -24.37 3.23 7.06
C ASP A 462 -25.06 2.19 6.16
N GLY A 463 -25.01 0.92 6.56
CA GLY A 463 -25.62 -0.19 5.84
C GLY A 463 -24.67 -0.96 4.91
N HIS A 464 -23.44 -0.48 4.75
CA HIS A 464 -22.44 -1.04 3.84
C HIS A 464 -21.24 -1.66 4.57
N GLY A 465 -20.64 -2.69 3.98
CA GLY A 465 -19.46 -3.36 4.54
C GLY A 465 -18.16 -2.56 4.38
N THR A 466 -17.21 -2.81 5.27
CA THR A 466 -15.84 -2.25 5.24
C THR A 466 -14.85 -3.38 5.49
N GLY A 467 -14.13 -3.83 4.47
CA GLY A 467 -13.31 -5.05 4.56
C GLY A 467 -11.83 -4.86 4.27
N LEU A 468 -11.26 -3.68 4.52
CA LEU A 468 -9.82 -3.54 4.47
C LEU A 468 -9.21 -4.11 5.75
N ILE A 469 -8.37 -5.14 5.61
CA ILE A 469 -7.75 -5.82 6.75
C ILE A 469 -6.23 -5.72 6.72
N PRO A 470 -5.55 -5.60 7.88
CA PRO A 470 -4.11 -5.66 7.93
C PRO A 470 -3.57 -7.06 7.54
N PRO A 471 -2.33 -7.15 7.02
CA PRO A 471 -1.66 -8.42 6.77
C PRO A 471 -1.35 -9.20 8.06
N THR A 472 -1.31 -10.53 7.95
CA THR A 472 -0.76 -11.42 8.98
C THR A 472 0.76 -11.26 9.09
N PRO A 473 1.41 -11.76 10.18
CA PRO A 473 2.86 -11.78 10.26
C PRO A 473 3.54 -12.48 9.07
N GLN A 474 2.96 -13.58 8.58
CA GLN A 474 3.47 -14.35 7.45
C GLN A 474 3.36 -13.57 6.14
N GLN A 475 2.23 -12.91 5.91
CA GLN A 475 2.05 -12.01 4.76
C GLN A 475 3.08 -10.89 4.81
N TRP A 476 3.30 -10.24 5.96
CA TRP A 476 4.34 -9.20 6.09
C TRP A 476 5.74 -9.68 5.70
N GLU A 477 6.14 -10.89 6.10
CA GLU A 477 7.46 -11.43 5.73
C GLU A 477 7.57 -11.69 4.23
N HIS A 478 6.49 -12.16 3.60
CA HIS A 478 6.46 -12.43 2.17
C HIS A 478 6.36 -11.14 1.33
N MET A 479 5.67 -10.12 1.84
CA MET A 479 5.54 -8.80 1.23
C MET A 479 6.86 -8.03 1.21
N ARG A 480 7.66 -8.17 2.28
CA ARG A 480 8.90 -7.41 2.45
C ARG A 480 9.84 -7.41 1.24
N PRO A 481 10.17 -8.55 0.58
CA PRO A 481 11.04 -8.55 -0.58
C PRO A 481 10.38 -8.03 -1.87
N THR A 482 9.05 -7.97 -1.95
CA THR A 482 8.30 -7.68 -3.18
C THR A 482 7.73 -6.25 -3.24
N LEU A 483 7.55 -5.60 -2.09
CA LEU A 483 7.05 -4.23 -2.00
C LEU A 483 7.98 -3.22 -2.68
N LYS A 484 7.41 -2.45 -3.60
CA LYS A 484 8.08 -1.36 -4.30
C LYS A 484 7.36 -0.05 -4.00
N THR A 485 8.10 1.05 -4.00
CA THR A 485 7.55 2.40 -4.02
C THR A 485 7.89 3.09 -5.34
N VAL A 486 7.18 4.16 -5.64
CA VAL A 486 7.36 4.96 -6.85
C VAL A 486 7.66 6.40 -6.48
N GLU A 487 8.64 6.97 -7.16
CA GLU A 487 9.11 8.34 -6.94
C GLU A 487 9.30 9.05 -8.29
N LEU A 488 9.33 10.38 -8.23
CA LEU A 488 9.63 11.20 -9.40
C LEU A 488 11.10 10.99 -9.83
N LYS A 489 11.35 10.95 -11.14
CA LYS A 489 12.73 10.96 -11.64
C LYS A 489 13.38 12.32 -11.40
N ASP A 490 14.63 12.33 -10.92
CA ASP A 490 15.40 13.53 -10.58
C ASP A 490 15.38 14.65 -11.66
N ALA A 491 15.31 14.28 -12.95
CA ALA A 491 15.28 15.21 -14.07
C ALA A 491 13.96 16.00 -14.23
N LEU A 492 12.91 15.65 -13.48
CA LEU A 492 11.57 16.29 -13.49
C LEU A 492 11.27 17.06 -12.19
N ILE A 493 12.25 17.20 -11.30
CA ILE A 493 12.19 18.12 -10.14
C ILE A 493 12.23 19.59 -10.61
N LEU A 494 12.53 19.85 -11.90
CA LEU A 494 12.42 21.15 -12.53
C LEU A 494 11.00 21.40 -13.08
N PRO A 495 10.47 22.63 -13.02
CA PRO A 495 9.11 22.91 -13.44
C PRO A 495 8.98 22.70 -14.95
N SER A 496 8.37 21.59 -15.39
CA SER A 496 7.89 21.38 -16.76
C SER A 496 7.04 20.11 -16.87
N PRO A 497 6.15 19.98 -17.87
CA PRO A 497 5.43 20.97 -18.70
C PRO A 497 3.94 21.05 -18.27
N SER A 498 3.15 21.91 -18.94
CA SER A 498 1.71 22.16 -18.70
C SER A 498 0.94 21.00 -18.07
N TYR A 499 0.65 21.12 -16.78
CA TYR A 499 -0.27 20.25 -16.08
C TYR A 499 -1.70 20.49 -16.58
N SER A 500 -2.53 19.46 -16.57
CA SER A 500 -3.96 19.73 -16.55
C SER A 500 -4.31 20.34 -15.19
N ASN A 501 -5.19 21.33 -15.20
CA ASN A 501 -5.77 21.85 -13.95
C ASN A 501 -6.82 20.88 -13.40
N GLU A 502 -7.26 19.91 -14.21
CA GLU A 502 -8.29 18.95 -13.86
C GLU A 502 -8.19 17.69 -14.74
N VAL A 503 -8.30 16.51 -14.14
CA VAL A 503 -8.49 15.23 -14.84
C VAL A 503 -9.60 14.49 -14.10
N ASP A 504 -10.56 13.96 -14.86
CA ASP A 504 -11.63 13.13 -14.32
C ASP A 504 -11.78 11.88 -15.19
N LEU A 505 -11.29 10.74 -14.68
CA LEU A 505 -11.38 9.46 -15.37
C LEU A 505 -12.82 8.91 -15.33
N SER A 506 -13.66 9.35 -14.39
CA SER A 506 -15.05 8.89 -14.29
C SER A 506 -15.95 9.44 -15.42
N GLU A 507 -15.51 10.49 -16.11
CA GLU A 507 -16.18 11.03 -17.31
C GLU A 507 -15.76 10.32 -18.60
N ASP A 508 -14.74 9.45 -18.56
CA ASP A 508 -14.32 8.67 -19.71
C ASP A 508 -15.37 7.56 -19.99
N PRO A 509 -15.80 7.36 -21.25
CA PRO A 509 -16.78 6.32 -21.57
C PRO A 509 -16.37 4.90 -21.19
N ALA A 510 -15.10 4.63 -20.90
CA ALA A 510 -14.62 3.33 -20.44
C ALA A 510 -14.80 3.11 -18.93
N PHE A 511 -15.13 4.15 -18.14
CA PHE A 511 -15.28 4.01 -16.69
C PHE A 511 -16.59 3.29 -16.35
N PRO A 512 -16.58 2.30 -15.44
CA PRO A 512 -17.80 1.60 -15.04
C PRO A 512 -18.73 2.51 -14.23
N PRO A 513 -20.04 2.23 -14.16
CA PRO A 513 -20.94 2.98 -13.29
C PRO A 513 -20.51 2.86 -11.82
N VAL A 514 -20.91 3.82 -10.97
CA VAL A 514 -20.71 3.72 -9.51
C VAL A 514 -21.36 2.44 -9.02
N GLY A 515 -20.55 1.56 -8.41
CA GLY A 515 -20.97 0.27 -7.90
C GLY A 515 -21.43 0.33 -6.45
N ASP A 516 -22.08 -0.73 -6.00
CA ASP A 516 -22.44 -0.95 -4.59
C ASP A 516 -21.96 -2.33 -4.14
N GLN A 517 -21.06 -2.37 -3.16
CA GLN A 517 -20.58 -3.61 -2.57
C GLN A 517 -21.60 -4.23 -1.61
N GLY A 518 -22.65 -3.50 -1.23
CA GLY A 518 -23.59 -3.93 -0.22
C GLY A 518 -22.91 -4.19 1.11
N ARG A 519 -23.22 -5.32 1.74
CA ARG A 519 -22.83 -5.64 3.12
C ARG A 519 -21.53 -6.43 3.24
N LEU A 520 -21.00 -6.96 2.14
CA LEU A 520 -19.75 -7.73 2.18
C LEU A 520 -18.54 -6.82 2.39
N GLY A 521 -17.48 -7.38 2.97
CA GLY A 521 -16.18 -6.75 3.16
C GLY A 521 -15.35 -6.69 1.88
N SER A 522 -15.96 -6.44 0.72
CA SER A 522 -15.32 -6.58 -0.59
C SER A 522 -14.73 -5.27 -1.14
N CYS A 523 -14.63 -4.21 -0.33
CA CYS A 523 -14.16 -2.88 -0.74
C CYS A 523 -12.82 -2.89 -1.51
N VAL A 524 -11.88 -3.74 -1.08
CA VAL A 524 -10.58 -3.90 -1.77
C VAL A 524 -10.77 -4.49 -3.18
N ALA A 525 -11.63 -5.50 -3.33
CA ALA A 525 -11.92 -6.10 -4.63
C ALA A 525 -12.68 -5.13 -5.55
N PHE A 526 -13.60 -4.32 -5.02
CA PHE A 526 -14.23 -3.27 -5.82
C PHE A 526 -13.21 -2.24 -6.31
N ALA A 527 -12.33 -1.75 -5.43
CA ALA A 527 -11.36 -0.74 -5.82
C ALA A 527 -10.33 -1.26 -6.84
N SER A 528 -9.73 -2.43 -6.59
CA SER A 528 -8.67 -2.99 -7.45
C SER A 528 -9.21 -3.67 -8.73
N THR A 529 -10.42 -4.21 -8.69
CA THR A 529 -10.98 -5.04 -9.76
C THR A 529 -12.13 -4.33 -10.47
N TYR A 530 -13.21 -4.02 -9.76
CA TYR A 530 -14.40 -3.41 -10.38
C TYR A 530 -14.08 -2.05 -11.01
N TYR A 531 -13.50 -1.11 -10.27
CA TYR A 531 -13.16 0.21 -10.82
C TYR A 531 -11.89 0.18 -11.66
N THR A 532 -10.80 -0.32 -11.10
CA THR A 532 -9.48 -0.20 -11.74
C THR A 532 -9.34 -1.13 -12.94
N ARG A 533 -9.63 -2.43 -12.79
CA ARG A 533 -9.44 -3.39 -13.88
C ARG A 533 -10.46 -3.19 -15.00
N THR A 534 -11.74 -3.00 -14.68
CA THR A 534 -12.74 -2.70 -15.73
C THR A 534 -12.36 -1.48 -16.55
N PHE A 535 -11.91 -0.39 -15.92
CA PHE A 535 -11.48 0.80 -16.65
C PHE A 535 -10.30 0.51 -17.58
N GLN A 536 -9.28 -0.21 -17.10
CA GLN A 536 -8.12 -0.59 -17.91
C GLN A 536 -8.52 -1.43 -19.13
N GLU A 537 -9.33 -2.48 -18.94
CA GLU A 537 -9.74 -3.36 -20.03
C GLU A 537 -10.66 -2.65 -21.01
N ALA A 538 -11.59 -1.84 -20.50
CA ALA A 538 -12.46 -1.06 -21.35
C ALA A 538 -11.69 -0.03 -22.19
N LYS A 539 -10.65 0.60 -21.63
CA LYS A 539 -9.76 1.49 -22.38
C LYS A 539 -8.97 0.75 -23.45
N GLU A 540 -8.42 -0.42 -23.12
CA GLU A 540 -7.64 -1.25 -24.05
C GLU A 540 -8.50 -1.73 -25.23
N HIS A 541 -9.66 -2.32 -24.94
CA HIS A 541 -10.53 -2.90 -25.95
C HIS A 541 -11.47 -1.89 -26.62
N GLY A 542 -11.47 -0.63 -26.17
CA GLY A 542 -12.37 0.42 -26.65
C GLY A 542 -13.83 0.16 -26.30
N TRP A 543 -14.10 -0.51 -25.18
CA TRP A 543 -15.45 -0.74 -24.67
C TRP A 543 -16.06 0.56 -24.16
N ASN A 544 -17.30 0.84 -24.58
CA ASN A 544 -18.05 2.01 -24.14
C ASN A 544 -19.10 1.58 -23.11
N LEU A 545 -18.88 2.01 -21.88
CA LEU A 545 -19.72 1.77 -20.71
C LEU A 545 -20.56 2.99 -20.32
N SER A 546 -20.47 4.14 -21.02
CA SER A 546 -21.18 5.39 -20.67
C SER A 546 -22.70 5.30 -20.57
N THR A 547 -23.32 4.25 -21.13
CA THR A 547 -24.77 4.01 -21.03
C THR A 547 -25.13 2.91 -20.02
N THR A 548 -24.14 2.38 -19.30
CA THR A 548 -24.34 1.36 -18.26
C THR A 548 -24.66 2.07 -16.97
N GLY A 549 -25.76 1.73 -16.34
CA GLY A 549 -26.14 2.19 -15.01
C GLY A 549 -25.95 1.10 -13.96
N TRP A 550 -26.19 1.48 -12.71
CA TRP A 550 -26.31 0.53 -11.60
C TRP A 550 -27.79 0.23 -11.34
N ASP A 551 -28.14 -1.05 -11.38
CA ASP A 551 -29.45 -1.54 -10.97
C ASP A 551 -29.44 -1.82 -9.46
N ALA A 552 -29.76 -0.79 -8.68
CA ALA A 552 -29.79 -0.85 -7.21
C ALA A 552 -30.80 -1.87 -6.65
N VAL A 553 -31.76 -2.37 -7.46
CA VAL A 553 -32.71 -3.40 -7.00
C VAL A 553 -32.09 -4.79 -7.04
N ASN A 554 -31.14 -5.01 -7.94
CA ASN A 554 -30.49 -6.31 -8.15
C ASN A 554 -28.99 -6.29 -7.80
N GLY A 555 -28.48 -5.20 -7.21
CA GLY A 555 -27.10 -5.08 -6.74
C GLY A 555 -26.04 -5.26 -7.84
N ARG A 556 -26.29 -4.79 -9.07
CA ARG A 556 -25.39 -5.05 -10.22
C ARG A 556 -25.47 -4.00 -11.33
N PRO A 557 -24.50 -3.97 -12.27
CA PRO A 557 -24.65 -3.19 -13.49
C PRO A 557 -25.85 -3.65 -14.34
N ASP A 558 -26.54 -2.72 -14.99
CA ASP A 558 -27.76 -3.00 -15.76
C ASP A 558 -27.49 -3.55 -17.18
N ALA A 559 -26.26 -3.41 -17.68
CA ALA A 559 -25.80 -3.83 -18.99
C ALA A 559 -24.29 -4.13 -18.97
N ASN A 560 -23.75 -4.59 -20.10
CA ASN A 560 -22.30 -4.84 -20.30
C ASN A 560 -21.67 -5.77 -19.26
N LEU A 561 -22.44 -6.73 -18.74
CA LEU A 561 -21.96 -7.72 -17.78
C LEU A 561 -20.78 -8.55 -18.32
N ASP A 562 -20.66 -8.68 -19.64
CA ASP A 562 -19.57 -9.34 -20.38
C ASP A 562 -18.30 -8.47 -20.53
N LYS A 563 -18.27 -7.28 -19.93
CA LYS A 563 -17.16 -6.31 -20.05
C LYS A 563 -16.73 -5.72 -18.71
N ILE A 564 -17.60 -5.80 -17.71
CA ILE A 564 -17.30 -5.34 -16.36
C ILE A 564 -16.62 -6.48 -15.61
N ILE A 565 -15.43 -6.24 -15.10
CA ILE A 565 -14.64 -7.24 -14.37
C ILE A 565 -15.21 -7.39 -12.97
N SER A 566 -15.49 -8.63 -12.56
CA SER A 566 -16.22 -8.92 -11.34
C SER A 566 -15.35 -8.85 -10.09
N PRO A 567 -15.77 -8.09 -9.05
CA PRO A 567 -15.10 -8.14 -7.76
C PRO A 567 -15.27 -9.50 -7.06
N ALA A 568 -16.33 -10.27 -7.38
CA ALA A 568 -16.57 -11.58 -6.76
C ALA A 568 -15.47 -12.60 -7.08
N PHE A 569 -14.89 -12.53 -8.29
CA PHE A 569 -13.80 -13.44 -8.66
C PHE A 569 -12.63 -13.28 -7.69
N VAL A 570 -12.17 -12.03 -7.49
CA VAL A 570 -11.04 -11.75 -6.60
C VAL A 570 -11.41 -11.98 -5.14
N TYR A 571 -12.57 -11.49 -4.72
CA TYR A 571 -13.01 -11.59 -3.34
C TYR A 571 -13.14 -13.03 -2.88
N ASN A 572 -13.89 -13.86 -3.63
CA ASN A 572 -14.25 -15.21 -3.20
C ASN A 572 -13.08 -16.18 -3.27
N VAL A 573 -12.12 -15.94 -4.17
CA VAL A 573 -10.89 -16.74 -4.27
C VAL A 573 -9.92 -16.38 -3.14
N ALA A 574 -9.79 -15.09 -2.79
CA ALA A 574 -8.76 -14.65 -1.85
C ALA A 574 -9.20 -14.66 -0.37
N ASN A 575 -10.50 -14.56 -0.08
CA ASN A 575 -11.02 -14.37 1.29
C ASN A 575 -11.04 -15.63 2.18
N GLY A 576 -10.56 -16.78 1.70
CA GLY A 576 -10.57 -18.03 2.48
C GLY A 576 -11.95 -18.67 2.68
N GLY A 577 -13.05 -18.04 2.26
CA GLY A 577 -14.42 -18.52 2.45
C GLY A 577 -15.13 -17.83 3.59
N TYR A 578 -14.56 -16.72 4.03
CA TYR A 578 -15.07 -15.95 5.14
C TYR A 578 -15.14 -14.48 4.75
N ASP A 579 -16.28 -13.86 5.01
CA ASP A 579 -16.53 -12.45 4.77
C ASP A 579 -15.84 -11.59 5.84
N ALA A 580 -14.50 -11.57 5.81
CA ALA A 580 -13.68 -10.77 6.72
C ALA A 580 -12.88 -9.69 6.00
N GLY A 581 -12.88 -9.67 4.68
CA GLY A 581 -12.17 -8.67 3.89
C GLY A 581 -10.84 -9.15 3.34
N LEU A 582 -10.12 -8.24 2.68
CA LEU A 582 -8.83 -8.47 2.04
C LEU A 582 -7.84 -7.35 2.38
N TYR A 583 -6.54 -7.65 2.32
CA TYR A 583 -5.55 -6.60 2.12
C TYR A 583 -5.29 -6.41 0.63
N TYR A 584 -4.76 -5.26 0.23
CA TYR A 584 -4.48 -4.95 -1.18
C TYR A 584 -3.65 -6.04 -1.86
N ASP A 585 -2.59 -6.51 -1.21
CA ASP A 585 -1.71 -7.51 -1.79
C ASP A 585 -2.40 -8.87 -2.01
N ASP A 586 -3.48 -9.17 -1.26
CA ASP A 586 -4.30 -10.35 -1.51
C ASP A 586 -4.98 -10.26 -2.90
N ALA A 587 -5.54 -9.09 -3.22
CA ALA A 587 -6.21 -8.85 -4.50
C ALA A 587 -5.21 -8.71 -5.65
N TYR A 588 -4.17 -7.90 -5.45
CA TYR A 588 -3.22 -7.52 -6.47
C TYR A 588 -2.38 -8.69 -7.00
N ARG A 589 -1.97 -9.63 -6.13
CA ARG A 589 -1.32 -10.89 -6.58
C ARG A 589 -2.24 -11.77 -7.38
N LEU A 590 -3.50 -11.90 -6.97
CA LEU A 590 -4.43 -12.74 -7.71
C LEU A 590 -4.68 -12.16 -9.11
N LEU A 591 -4.77 -10.83 -9.22
CA LEU A 591 -4.84 -10.14 -10.50
C LEU A 591 -3.56 -10.32 -11.34
N GLU A 592 -2.38 -10.37 -10.71
CA GLU A 592 -1.10 -10.65 -11.38
C GLU A 592 -1.02 -12.09 -11.90
N ASP A 593 -1.36 -13.07 -11.06
CA ASP A 593 -1.13 -14.48 -11.34
C ASP A 593 -2.24 -15.10 -12.21
N THR A 594 -3.46 -14.59 -12.07
CA THR A 594 -4.66 -15.21 -12.68
C THR A 594 -5.53 -14.19 -13.41
N GLY A 595 -5.54 -12.93 -12.98
CA GLY A 595 -6.49 -11.93 -13.48
C GLY A 595 -7.86 -12.09 -12.82
N ALA A 596 -8.91 -11.64 -13.48
CA ALA A 596 -10.29 -11.78 -13.01
C ALA A 596 -11.28 -11.82 -14.18
N SER A 597 -12.35 -12.60 -14.05
CA SER A 597 -13.39 -12.72 -15.08
C SER A 597 -14.43 -11.63 -15.00
N THR A 598 -15.26 -11.56 -16.05
CA THR A 598 -16.37 -10.63 -16.16
C THR A 598 -17.52 -10.99 -15.22
N TRP A 599 -18.36 -10.00 -14.93
CA TRP A 599 -19.60 -10.16 -14.17
C TRP A 599 -20.52 -11.23 -14.77
N ALA A 600 -20.50 -11.41 -16.09
CA ALA A 600 -21.30 -12.42 -16.77
C ALA A 600 -20.92 -13.86 -16.36
N LEU A 601 -19.63 -14.15 -16.15
CA LEU A 601 -19.15 -15.47 -15.76
C LEU A 601 -19.07 -15.66 -14.23
N MET A 602 -18.85 -14.58 -13.49
CA MET A 602 -18.85 -14.60 -12.03
C MET A 602 -19.65 -13.42 -11.46
N PRO A 603 -20.99 -13.51 -11.40
CA PRO A 603 -21.81 -12.45 -10.83
C PRO A 603 -21.45 -12.16 -9.36
N TYR A 604 -21.51 -10.89 -8.98
CA TYR A 604 -21.39 -10.48 -7.57
C TYR A 604 -22.77 -10.32 -6.94
N ASP A 605 -22.88 -10.70 -5.68
CA ASP A 605 -24.05 -10.48 -4.82
C ASP A 605 -23.57 -9.89 -3.49
N GLY A 606 -24.01 -8.67 -3.17
CA GLY A 606 -23.65 -7.96 -1.95
C GLY A 606 -24.80 -7.82 -0.96
N ASP A 607 -26.00 -8.28 -1.30
CA ASP A 607 -27.24 -7.92 -0.61
C ASP A 607 -27.51 -8.79 0.63
N ASP A 608 -27.04 -10.04 0.66
CA ASP A 608 -27.21 -10.94 1.81
C ASP A 608 -25.87 -11.45 2.36
N GLU A 609 -25.40 -10.82 3.44
CA GLU A 609 -24.24 -11.27 4.23
C GLU A 609 -24.44 -12.65 4.90
N ASN A 610 -25.70 -13.10 5.01
CA ASN A 610 -26.02 -14.43 5.54
C ASN A 610 -26.06 -15.49 4.44
N ASP A 611 -26.05 -15.09 3.17
CA ASP A 611 -25.85 -16.02 2.08
C ASP A 611 -24.36 -16.28 1.89
N VAL A 612 -23.94 -17.46 2.33
CA VAL A 612 -22.55 -17.90 2.23
C VAL A 612 -22.09 -17.97 0.78
N ASP A 613 -23.02 -18.16 -0.17
CA ASP A 613 -22.70 -18.30 -1.58
C ASP A 613 -22.13 -16.99 -2.16
N SER A 614 -22.56 -15.84 -1.62
CA SER A 614 -22.13 -14.49 -2.04
C SER A 614 -20.63 -14.25 -1.92
N TYR A 615 -19.95 -14.94 -1.00
CA TYR A 615 -18.51 -14.77 -0.74
C TYR A 615 -17.71 -16.08 -0.74
N SER A 616 -18.33 -17.25 -0.88
CA SER A 616 -17.65 -18.54 -0.84
C SER A 616 -17.71 -19.34 -2.15
N ILE A 617 -18.55 -18.96 -3.12
CA ILE A 617 -18.58 -19.65 -4.42
C ILE A 617 -17.25 -19.51 -5.15
N TRP A 618 -16.75 -20.63 -5.65
CA TRP A 618 -15.59 -20.68 -6.53
C TRP A 618 -15.95 -20.33 -7.97
N PRO A 619 -15.06 -19.65 -8.72
CA PRO A 619 -15.28 -19.41 -10.15
C PRO A 619 -15.35 -20.73 -10.91
N VAL A 620 -16.28 -20.84 -11.86
CA VAL A 620 -16.35 -21.99 -12.78
C VAL A 620 -15.14 -22.01 -13.73
N GLU A 621 -14.86 -23.14 -14.38
CA GLU A 621 -13.72 -23.27 -15.31
C GLU A 621 -13.69 -22.16 -16.37
N ASP A 622 -14.82 -21.85 -17.01
CA ASP A 622 -14.91 -20.79 -18.02
C ASP A 622 -14.48 -19.42 -17.44
N ALA A 623 -14.79 -19.15 -16.17
CA ALA A 623 -14.39 -17.93 -15.48
C ALA A 623 -12.88 -17.90 -15.21
N TRP A 624 -12.28 -19.03 -14.82
CA TRP A 624 -10.82 -19.12 -14.69
C TRP A 624 -10.10 -18.92 -16.01
N ARG A 625 -10.64 -19.48 -17.11
CA ARG A 625 -10.08 -19.33 -18.45
C ARG A 625 -10.20 -17.90 -18.96
N GLU A 626 -11.35 -17.25 -18.78
CA GLU A 626 -11.53 -15.84 -19.13
C GLU A 626 -10.60 -14.92 -18.31
N ALA A 627 -10.43 -15.20 -17.02
CA ALA A 627 -9.58 -14.37 -16.14
C ALA A 627 -8.15 -14.20 -16.67
N LEU A 628 -7.59 -15.23 -17.32
CA LEU A 628 -6.22 -15.20 -17.85
C LEU A 628 -6.00 -14.08 -18.88
N LEU A 629 -7.06 -13.65 -19.59
CA LEU A 629 -7.00 -12.55 -20.55
C LEU A 629 -6.82 -11.18 -19.86
N TYR A 630 -7.30 -11.06 -18.62
CA TYR A 630 -7.41 -9.78 -17.91
C TYR A 630 -6.45 -9.69 -16.72
N ARG A 631 -5.22 -10.20 -16.90
CA ARG A 631 -4.16 -10.16 -15.90
C ARG A 631 -3.56 -8.76 -15.75
N ALA A 632 -3.27 -8.38 -14.52
CA ALA A 632 -2.51 -7.18 -14.21
C ALA A 632 -0.99 -7.42 -14.37
N SER A 633 -0.22 -6.36 -14.60
CA SER A 633 1.22 -6.47 -14.92
C SER A 633 2.13 -6.70 -13.69
N SER A 634 3.21 -7.47 -13.88
CA SER A 634 4.21 -7.84 -12.87
C SER A 634 5.57 -7.14 -12.97
N ASN A 635 5.89 -6.38 -14.05
CA ASN A 635 7.25 -5.86 -14.24
C ASN A 635 7.36 -4.50 -14.98
N ASP A 636 7.90 -3.50 -14.25
CA ASP A 636 8.82 -2.41 -14.64
C ASP A 636 8.51 -1.67 -15.98
N THR A 637 8.03 -0.41 -16.00
CA THR A 637 8.65 0.76 -15.35
C THR A 637 7.65 1.81 -14.82
N VAL A 638 6.35 1.47 -14.74
CA VAL A 638 5.30 1.95 -13.80
C VAL A 638 4.08 1.09 -14.10
N GLY A 639 3.93 0.01 -13.34
CA GLY A 639 2.79 -0.90 -13.50
C GLY A 639 2.95 -2.36 -13.05
N GLY A 640 3.88 -2.71 -12.15
CA GLY A 640 3.70 -3.85 -11.24
C GLY A 640 2.47 -3.68 -10.32
N VAL A 641 1.89 -4.79 -9.87
CA VAL A 641 0.71 -4.84 -8.99
C VAL A 641 0.96 -4.46 -7.53
N ASN A 642 2.22 -4.36 -7.09
CA ASN A 642 2.59 -4.16 -5.67
C ASN A 642 3.35 -2.86 -5.41
N TYR A 643 2.86 -1.75 -5.97
CA TYR A 643 3.37 -0.45 -5.58
C TYR A 643 2.61 0.11 -4.40
N TYR A 644 3.37 0.42 -3.38
CA TYR A 644 2.95 1.09 -2.19
C TYR A 644 3.37 2.55 -2.25
N LEU A 645 2.45 3.45 -1.91
CA LEU A 645 2.74 4.84 -1.61
C LEU A 645 2.18 5.16 -0.22
N SER A 646 3.00 5.75 0.63
CA SER A 646 2.55 6.41 1.86
C SER A 646 2.45 7.88 1.55
N VAL A 647 1.26 8.45 1.53
CA VAL A 647 1.08 9.85 1.16
C VAL A 647 1.33 10.71 2.40
N TYR A 648 2.50 11.33 2.50
CA TYR A 648 2.84 12.24 3.61
C TYR A 648 3.58 13.50 3.12
N SER A 649 3.89 13.59 1.82
CA SER A 649 4.56 14.75 1.24
C SER A 649 4.00 15.12 -0.14
N ASP A 650 4.39 16.31 -0.61
CA ASP A 650 4.02 16.79 -1.94
C ASP A 650 4.60 15.90 -3.07
N SER A 651 5.64 15.12 -2.78
CA SER A 651 6.22 14.14 -3.73
C SER A 651 5.17 13.10 -4.12
N GLU A 652 4.50 12.49 -3.13
CA GLU A 652 3.53 11.43 -3.39
C GLU A 652 2.23 11.98 -3.99
N ILE A 653 1.84 13.21 -3.61
CA ILE A 653 0.73 13.92 -4.24
C ILE A 653 0.97 14.11 -5.74
N GLU A 654 2.20 14.48 -6.12
CA GLU A 654 2.58 14.62 -7.52
C GLU A 654 2.66 13.26 -8.22
N VAL A 655 3.15 12.20 -7.56
CA VAL A 655 3.09 10.84 -8.10
C VAL A 655 1.65 10.43 -8.43
N ILE A 656 0.69 10.64 -7.52
CA ILE A 656 -0.73 10.32 -7.75
C ILE A 656 -1.27 11.13 -8.93
N ARG A 657 -0.98 12.43 -9.02
CA ARG A 657 -1.38 13.25 -10.19
C ARG A 657 -0.85 12.66 -11.50
N ARG A 658 0.41 12.22 -11.55
CA ARG A 658 1.00 11.59 -12.75
C ARG A 658 0.36 10.26 -13.12
N LEU A 659 -0.05 9.47 -12.13
CA LEU A 659 -0.80 8.23 -12.36
C LEU A 659 -2.16 8.55 -12.99
N ILE A 660 -2.89 9.51 -12.43
CA ILE A 660 -4.20 9.93 -12.94
C ILE A 660 -4.11 10.58 -14.32
N ASP A 661 -3.11 11.45 -14.57
CA ASP A 661 -2.83 12.03 -15.90
C ASP A 661 -2.62 10.97 -16.98
N ALA A 662 -2.10 9.80 -16.58
CA ALA A 662 -1.85 8.68 -17.46
C ALA A 662 -2.99 7.67 -17.51
N GLY A 663 -4.13 7.97 -16.89
CA GLY A 663 -5.30 7.08 -16.87
C GLY A 663 -5.13 5.87 -15.96
N ILE A 664 -4.35 5.97 -14.87
CA ILE A 664 -4.23 4.93 -13.86
C ILE A 664 -4.98 5.36 -12.60
N PRO A 665 -6.13 4.73 -12.31
CA PRO A 665 -6.79 4.88 -11.02
C PRO A 665 -5.89 4.42 -9.87
N VAL A 666 -6.02 5.06 -8.71
CA VAL A 666 -5.20 4.76 -7.52
C VAL A 666 -6.10 4.33 -6.38
N THR A 667 -5.95 3.09 -5.91
CA THR A 667 -6.66 2.61 -4.72
C THR A 667 -6.06 3.25 -3.47
N ILE A 668 -6.90 3.69 -2.54
CA ILE A 668 -6.49 4.31 -1.28
C ILE A 668 -7.21 3.73 -0.07
N SER A 669 -6.51 3.74 1.07
CA SER A 669 -7.04 3.40 2.38
C SER A 669 -7.67 4.62 3.05
N ILE A 670 -8.90 4.47 3.53
CA ILE A 670 -9.60 5.50 4.31
C ILE A 670 -10.26 4.93 5.57
N ASP A 671 -10.64 5.80 6.50
CA ASP A 671 -11.51 5.45 7.63
C ASP A 671 -12.96 5.78 7.27
N ALA A 672 -13.76 4.74 7.02
CA ALA A 672 -15.16 4.90 6.65
C ALA A 672 -16.03 5.46 7.78
N ASN A 673 -15.56 5.52 9.04
CA ASN A 673 -16.31 6.20 10.09
C ASN A 673 -16.39 7.71 9.86
N GLU A 674 -15.47 8.28 9.10
CA GLU A 674 -15.38 9.72 8.85
C GLU A 674 -16.38 10.19 7.77
N TYR A 675 -17.16 9.28 7.14
CA TYR A 675 -18.16 9.68 6.12
C TYR A 675 -19.24 10.58 6.73
N ALA A 676 -19.51 10.40 8.03
CA ALA A 676 -20.38 11.26 8.80
C ALA A 676 -19.86 12.71 8.94
N ASP A 677 -18.57 12.95 8.70
CA ASP A 677 -17.92 14.26 8.87
C ASP A 677 -17.73 15.02 7.54
N LEU A 678 -18.23 14.47 6.42
CA LEU A 678 -18.23 15.15 5.11
C LEU A 678 -18.90 16.53 5.20
N TYR A 679 -18.27 17.52 4.57
CA TYR A 679 -18.95 18.79 4.32
C TYR A 679 -20.12 18.60 3.35
N SER A 680 -21.02 19.59 3.28
CA SER A 680 -22.24 19.55 2.45
C SER A 680 -22.01 19.39 0.94
N ASN A 681 -20.76 19.41 0.49
CA ASN A 681 -20.32 19.23 -0.90
C ASN A 681 -19.40 18.02 -1.05
N ASP A 682 -19.48 17.07 -0.11
CA ASP A 682 -18.70 15.83 -0.02
C ASP A 682 -17.19 16.04 -0.07
N VAL A 683 -16.73 17.04 0.68
CA VAL A 683 -15.32 17.34 0.85
C VAL A 683 -14.83 16.87 2.20
N TRP A 684 -13.70 16.15 2.17
CA TRP A 684 -12.78 15.98 3.28
C TRP A 684 -11.55 16.86 3.09
N ASP A 685 -11.26 17.65 4.11
CA ASP A 685 -10.03 18.42 4.27
C ASP A 685 -9.31 18.01 5.57
N GLU A 686 -8.18 18.65 5.85
CA GLU A 686 -7.37 18.39 7.04
C GLU A 686 -8.07 18.73 8.38
N ASN A 687 -9.22 19.40 8.34
CA ASN A 687 -9.95 19.84 9.53
C ASN A 687 -11.11 18.92 9.89
N ASN A 688 -11.76 18.29 8.92
CA ASN A 688 -12.90 17.39 9.15
C ASN A 688 -12.58 15.90 8.96
N TYR A 689 -11.48 15.54 8.29
CA TYR A 689 -11.06 14.14 8.18
C TYR A 689 -9.91 13.85 9.15
N VAL A 690 -10.22 13.23 10.29
CA VAL A 690 -9.26 12.95 11.37
C VAL A 690 -9.30 11.47 11.71
N PRO A 691 -8.85 10.61 10.77
CA PRO A 691 -9.06 9.16 10.86
C PRO A 691 -8.31 8.55 12.05
N ASN A 692 -8.88 7.49 12.63
CA ASN A 692 -8.26 6.71 13.69
C ASN A 692 -7.91 5.30 13.19
N GLY A 693 -7.16 5.27 12.09
CA GLY A 693 -6.80 4.06 11.36
C GLY A 693 -7.44 4.02 9.97
N THR A 694 -7.65 2.82 9.45
CA THR A 694 -8.34 2.61 8.17
C THR A 694 -9.06 1.26 8.21
N ASN A 695 -10.22 1.20 7.57
CA ASN A 695 -11.06 0.01 7.48
C ASN A 695 -11.72 -0.15 6.10
N HIS A 696 -11.52 0.81 5.19
CA HIS A 696 -12.17 0.83 3.89
C HIS A 696 -11.20 1.21 2.77
N ALA A 697 -11.48 0.72 1.58
CA ALA A 697 -10.69 0.99 0.38
C ALA A 697 -11.53 1.75 -0.64
N ASN A 698 -10.97 2.78 -1.26
CA ASN A 698 -11.63 3.57 -2.30
C ASN A 698 -10.70 3.76 -3.50
N THR A 699 -11.17 4.41 -4.57
CA THR A 699 -10.36 4.64 -5.77
C THR A 699 -10.30 6.13 -6.12
N ILE A 700 -9.11 6.73 -6.12
CA ILE A 700 -8.88 8.04 -6.74
C ILE A 700 -9.01 7.88 -8.25
N VAL A 701 -9.90 8.67 -8.84
CA VAL A 701 -10.23 8.64 -10.28
C VAL A 701 -10.07 10.00 -10.93
N GLY A 702 -9.64 11.02 -10.20
CA GLY A 702 -9.48 12.34 -10.74
C GLY A 702 -8.82 13.30 -9.77
N TYR A 703 -8.50 14.49 -10.25
CA TYR A 703 -8.09 15.60 -9.42
C TYR A 703 -8.48 16.94 -10.06
N ARG A 704 -8.55 18.00 -9.26
CA ARG A 704 -8.68 19.40 -9.71
C ARG A 704 -7.87 20.37 -8.84
N LEU A 705 -7.42 21.48 -9.41
CA LEU A 705 -6.65 22.55 -8.76
C LEU A 705 -7.51 23.72 -8.26
#